data_AF-Q88UW5-F1
#
_entry.id   AF-Q88UW5-F1
#
_cell.length_a   1.000
_cell.length_b   1.000
_cell.length_c   1.000
_cell.angle_alpha   90.00
_cell.angle_beta   90.00
_cell.angle_gamma   90.00
#
_symmetry.space_group_name_H-M   'P 1'
#
loop_
_entity.id
_entity.type
_entity.pdbx_description
1 polymer ?
#
loop_
_entity_poly.entity_id
_entity_poly.type
_entity_poly.pdbx_seq_one_letter_code
_entity_poly.pdbx_strand_id
1 'polypeptide(L)'
;MELDAVGKAIVQYHLVPLVHQANLGLEVTMHRVDAHGHLATTAHPQAFGSAQQNHQLRPGFSASALKFTTPVRRDIPALMAYLKGLNTAARRSLDADERLWPLSSTPVLPDDLTNVPLADVDQVSYQRRRDLARKYELQRLMTTGSHVNMSLNEALFTRLYTETFHQQYHSYVDFRNAIYLKVAQGLVRMNWLIQYLFGASPRLAVTDTTSRPQRSSVQHPDGRYSQVTGDYTSIDRYVAKLTAAVRQQQLLSVNDFDGPVRLRSNGQLAMMARQGVYYLEYRGLDLDPTSPVGVDANAVAFVRLLASYFVMMPALPAKMVSQVNAQADQLTRQVLGENPTTASAQAVPAVQVLDALADFVKTYGLPNEDAVLLKQLKSWVTDPKKTLSAQIAMQADPLAWALERAARYQESSNERPFELAGFTALDLSSQQLAQQALTRGVQVDVVDPHANILRLTKLGRSQLVVNGSGTDLNPQALTTVLTHKAAAKQILAEHGVPVPASQTYHTANQLIADYDRYVQAGGIVLKAADESHKVIVFRIMPERGLFEQVVRQLFEQTSAVMAEEVVVASSYRFLVIDSRVQAIVERIPANIVGDGRSTVKTLLDRKNGRALRGTAFKWPQSALQLGTIERYRLDSYHLTLDSVVSRGTQILLREDATFGNGADVLDATADMHQSYVQAVEKLVADLHLAVAGVDVMIPNLYAELVPEHPEMAVYLGIHAAPYLYPHLFPMFGTAQPVAGQLLDALFKNED
;
A
#
# COMPACT_ATOMS: atom_id res chain seq x y z
N MET A 1 -5.98 -28.46 30.40
CA MET A 1 -6.00 -26.98 30.38
C MET A 1 -7.02 -26.52 31.39
N GLU A 2 -6.64 -26.00 32.55
CA GLU A 2 -7.60 -25.36 33.46
C GLU A 2 -7.51 -23.85 33.29
N LEU A 3 -8.64 -23.19 33.04
CA LEU A 3 -8.73 -21.74 33.01
C LEU A 3 -8.43 -21.16 34.40
N ASP A 4 -7.70 -20.06 34.45
CA ASP A 4 -7.61 -19.29 35.70
C ASP A 4 -8.86 -18.44 35.93
N ALA A 5 -8.89 -17.65 37.00
CA ALA A 5 -10.02 -16.77 37.28
C ALA A 5 -10.33 -15.81 36.11
N VAL A 6 -9.30 -15.32 35.41
CA VAL A 6 -9.44 -14.42 34.27
C VAL A 6 -10.05 -15.18 33.08
N GLY A 7 -9.54 -16.36 32.76
CA GLY A 7 -10.09 -17.21 31.71
C GLY A 7 -11.55 -17.61 31.99
N LYS A 8 -11.88 -17.96 33.24
CA LYS A 8 -13.25 -18.28 33.67
C LYS A 8 -14.18 -17.07 33.50
N ALA A 9 -13.74 -15.87 33.91
CA ALA A 9 -14.48 -14.62 33.71
C ALA A 9 -14.67 -14.30 32.22
N ILE A 10 -13.65 -14.47 31.37
CA ILE A 10 -13.75 -14.26 29.92
C ILE A 10 -14.84 -15.14 29.31
N VAL A 11 -14.92 -16.41 29.71
CA VAL A 11 -15.98 -17.32 29.24
C VAL A 11 -17.34 -16.92 29.80
N GLN A 12 -17.42 -16.66 31.12
CA GLN A 12 -18.66 -16.29 31.81
C GLN A 12 -19.31 -15.04 31.21
N TYR A 13 -18.52 -14.03 30.85
CA TYR A 13 -19.02 -12.77 30.29
C TYR A 13 -18.99 -12.73 28.76
N HIS A 14 -18.78 -13.88 28.10
CA HIS A 14 -18.74 -14.00 26.63
C HIS A 14 -17.73 -13.07 25.94
N LEU A 15 -16.57 -12.84 26.57
CA LEU A 15 -15.54 -11.90 26.10
C LEU A 15 -14.48 -12.56 25.20
N VAL A 16 -14.58 -13.85 24.89
CA VAL A 16 -13.63 -14.57 24.02
C VAL A 16 -13.35 -13.82 22.70
N PRO A 17 -14.34 -13.25 21.99
CA PRO A 17 -14.08 -12.46 20.79
C PRO A 17 -13.14 -11.27 21.04
N LEU A 18 -13.24 -10.61 22.19
CA LEU A 18 -12.38 -9.46 22.54
C LEU A 18 -10.93 -9.87 22.82
N VAL A 19 -10.72 -11.10 23.30
CA VAL A 19 -9.37 -11.66 23.48
C VAL A 19 -8.66 -11.80 22.12
N HIS A 20 -9.40 -12.26 21.10
CA HIS A 20 -8.87 -12.45 19.76
C HIS A 20 -8.73 -11.13 18.97
N GLN A 21 -9.53 -10.10 19.27
CA GLN A 21 -9.51 -8.77 18.64
C GLN A 21 -8.36 -7.87 19.15
N ALA A 22 -7.12 -8.37 19.08
CA ALA A 22 -5.94 -7.58 19.41
C ALA A 22 -5.68 -6.48 18.36
N ASN A 23 -5.13 -5.36 18.81
CA ASN A 23 -4.58 -4.31 17.96
C ASN A 23 -3.13 -4.68 17.62
N LEU A 24 -2.80 -4.74 16.33
CA LEU A 24 -1.52 -5.19 15.80
C LEU A 24 -0.83 -4.09 15.00
N GLY A 25 0.49 -4.02 15.07
CA GLY A 25 1.35 -3.25 14.18
C GLY A 25 2.63 -4.03 13.88
N LEU A 26 3.27 -3.74 12.75
CA LEU A 26 4.49 -4.40 12.33
C LEU A 26 5.63 -3.38 12.19
N GLU A 27 6.82 -3.82 12.60
CA GLU A 27 8.08 -3.17 12.27
C GLU A 27 8.93 -4.18 11.49
N VAL A 28 9.27 -3.89 10.24
CA VAL A 28 10.10 -4.76 9.41
C VAL A 28 11.34 -3.98 9.00
N THR A 29 12.53 -4.51 9.23
CA THR A 29 13.77 -3.86 8.78
C THR A 29 14.39 -4.69 7.68
N MET A 30 14.77 -4.07 6.56
CA MET A 30 15.44 -4.72 5.43
C MET A 30 16.62 -3.85 4.99
N HIS A 31 17.71 -4.44 4.51
CA HIS A 31 18.79 -3.67 3.90
C HIS A 31 18.52 -3.37 2.43
N ARG A 32 18.91 -2.19 1.97
CA ARG A 32 19.11 -1.87 0.55
C ARG A 32 20.46 -2.44 0.13
N VAL A 33 20.47 -3.18 -0.97
CA VAL A 33 21.67 -3.82 -1.54
C VAL A 33 21.73 -3.64 -3.06
N ASP A 34 22.94 -3.72 -3.61
CA ASP A 34 23.17 -3.78 -5.05
C ASP A 34 22.86 -5.18 -5.63
N ALA A 35 23.11 -5.36 -6.94
CA ALA A 35 22.91 -6.64 -7.64
C ALA A 35 23.85 -7.78 -7.18
N HIS A 36 24.89 -7.47 -6.41
CA HIS A 36 25.88 -8.40 -5.87
C HIS A 36 25.69 -8.68 -4.38
N GLY A 37 24.73 -8.00 -3.74
CA GLY A 37 24.43 -8.14 -2.33
C GLY A 37 25.31 -7.29 -1.42
N HIS A 38 26.07 -6.33 -1.95
CA HIS A 38 26.73 -5.34 -1.12
C HIS A 38 25.73 -4.32 -0.61
N LEU A 39 25.96 -3.79 0.59
CA LEU A 39 25.14 -2.73 1.15
C LEU A 39 25.14 -1.48 0.25
N ALA A 40 23.95 -0.90 0.04
CA ALA A 40 23.84 0.42 -0.56
C ALA A 40 24.60 1.46 0.28
N THR A 41 25.41 2.28 -0.38
CA THR A 41 26.16 3.38 0.23
C THR A 41 25.51 4.74 0.02
N THR A 42 24.46 4.79 -0.81
CA THR A 42 23.64 5.98 -1.06
C THR A 42 22.87 6.40 0.20
N ALA A 43 22.48 7.67 0.24
CA ALA A 43 21.70 8.23 1.34
C ALA A 43 20.29 7.63 1.42
N HIS A 44 19.55 7.97 2.49
CA HIS A 44 18.12 7.66 2.55
C HIS A 44 17.40 8.30 1.35
N PRO A 45 16.56 7.56 0.59
CA PRO A 45 15.93 8.10 -0.61
C PRO A 45 15.14 9.38 -0.37
N GLN A 46 15.40 10.42 -1.17
CA GLN A 46 14.73 11.72 -1.05
C GLN A 46 13.22 11.63 -1.27
N ALA A 47 12.77 10.67 -2.09
CA ALA A 47 11.36 10.39 -2.33
C ALA A 47 10.57 10.03 -1.06
N PHE A 48 11.25 9.65 0.04
CA PHE A 48 10.63 9.38 1.33
C PHE A 48 10.37 10.63 2.17
N GLY A 49 10.75 11.81 1.67
CA GLY A 49 10.66 13.06 2.40
C GLY A 49 11.61 13.11 3.59
N SER A 50 11.26 13.89 4.62
CA SER A 50 12.10 14.03 5.81
C SER A 50 12.16 12.73 6.61
N ALA A 51 13.35 12.16 6.77
CA ALA A 51 13.59 10.98 7.61
C ALA A 51 13.22 11.20 9.09
N GLN A 52 13.16 12.46 9.55
CA GLN A 52 12.73 12.81 10.90
C GLN A 52 11.19 12.75 11.04
N GLN A 53 10.47 13.22 10.03
CA GLN A 53 9.01 13.29 10.05
C GLN A 53 8.35 12.02 9.51
N ASN A 54 9.00 11.27 8.62
CA ASN A 54 8.46 10.03 8.10
C ASN A 54 8.49 8.94 9.17
N HIS A 55 7.32 8.59 9.69
CA HIS A 55 7.20 7.60 10.77
C HIS A 55 7.00 6.17 10.27
N GLN A 56 6.84 6.00 8.95
CA GLN A 56 6.53 4.73 8.32
C GLN A 56 7.75 4.13 7.61
N LEU A 57 8.58 4.96 6.99
CA LEU A 57 9.85 4.60 6.36
C LEU A 57 10.97 5.36 7.04
N ARG A 58 11.72 4.68 7.90
CA ARG A 58 12.83 5.29 8.64
C ARG A 58 14.14 4.58 8.37
N PRO A 59 15.28 5.30 8.41
CA PRO A 59 16.58 4.65 8.51
C PRO A 59 16.70 3.81 9.78
N GLY A 60 17.27 2.62 9.66
CA GLY A 60 17.61 1.73 10.76
C GLY A 60 18.91 2.14 11.45
N PHE A 61 19.76 1.16 11.75
CA PHE A 61 21.10 1.41 12.30
C PHE A 61 22.04 2.00 11.23
N SER A 62 22.16 1.35 10.07
CA SER A 62 22.91 1.84 8.91
C SER A 62 22.04 2.66 7.96
N ALA A 63 22.66 3.45 7.09
CA ALA A 63 21.99 4.18 6.01
C ALA A 63 21.32 3.23 5.00
N SER A 64 21.86 2.02 4.85
CA SER A 64 21.26 0.96 4.02
C SER A 64 20.04 0.30 4.67
N ALA A 65 19.90 0.31 6.00
CA ALA A 65 18.77 -0.31 6.68
C ALA A 65 17.52 0.56 6.54
N LEU A 66 16.47 0.02 5.93
CA LEU A 66 15.16 0.65 5.81
C LEU A 66 14.16 -0.07 6.72
N LYS A 67 13.59 0.68 7.67
CA LYS A 67 12.59 0.21 8.61
C LYS A 67 11.19 0.65 8.18
N PHE A 68 10.35 -0.33 7.88
CA PHE A 68 8.93 -0.22 7.61
C PHE A 68 8.15 -0.30 8.92
N THR A 69 7.25 0.66 9.17
CA THR A 69 6.39 0.67 10.36
C THR A 69 4.94 0.87 9.91
N THR A 70 4.06 -0.07 10.25
CA THR A 70 2.64 0.04 9.93
C THR A 70 1.89 0.81 11.03
N PRO A 71 0.77 1.47 10.70
CA PRO A 71 -0.19 1.87 11.72
C PRO A 71 -0.83 0.63 12.37
N VAL A 72 -1.54 0.88 13.45
CA VAL A 72 -2.27 -0.16 14.18
C VAL A 72 -3.50 -0.61 13.39
N ARG A 73 -3.72 -1.93 13.32
CA ARG A 73 -4.88 -2.59 12.70
C ARG A 73 -5.34 -3.77 13.54
N ARG A 74 -6.65 -4.05 13.55
CA ARG A 74 -7.21 -5.24 14.23
C ARG A 74 -7.28 -6.47 13.34
N ASP A 75 -7.34 -6.23 12.03
CA ASP A 75 -7.45 -7.25 11.00
C ASP A 75 -6.09 -7.49 10.35
N ILE A 76 -5.67 -8.77 10.31
CA ILE A 76 -4.36 -9.16 9.76
C ILE A 76 -4.33 -8.94 8.23
N PRO A 77 -5.34 -9.33 7.43
CA PRO A 77 -5.39 -8.97 6.02
C PRO A 77 -5.20 -7.46 5.75
N ALA A 78 -5.88 -6.58 6.48
CA ALA A 78 -5.72 -5.13 6.34
C ALA A 78 -4.32 -4.63 6.76
N LEU A 79 -3.75 -5.19 7.84
CA LEU A 79 -2.38 -4.93 8.27
C LEU A 79 -1.36 -5.31 7.18
N MET A 80 -1.51 -6.50 6.61
CA MET A 80 -0.62 -7.01 5.57
C MET A 80 -0.82 -6.27 4.25
N ALA A 81 -2.04 -5.87 3.91
CA ALA A 81 -2.33 -5.03 2.74
C ALA A 81 -1.62 -3.67 2.85
N TYR A 82 -1.67 -3.04 4.03
CA TYR A 82 -0.93 -1.80 4.28
C TYR A 82 0.58 -2.00 4.11
N LEU A 83 1.15 -3.04 4.74
CA LEU A 83 2.58 -3.34 4.63
C LEU A 83 3.00 -3.63 3.18
N LYS A 84 2.17 -4.34 2.40
CA LYS A 84 2.40 -4.59 0.97
C LYS A 84 2.42 -3.29 0.17
N GLY A 85 1.48 -2.39 0.41
CA GLY A 85 1.45 -1.08 -0.26
C GLY A 85 2.68 -0.25 0.10
N LEU A 86 3.01 -0.15 1.38
CA LEU A 86 4.17 0.59 1.86
C LEU A 86 5.48 0.03 1.30
N ASN A 87 5.65 -1.29 1.29
CA ASN A 87 6.83 -1.95 0.74
C ASN A 87 6.95 -1.78 -0.78
N THR A 88 5.85 -1.93 -1.52
CA THR A 88 5.81 -1.73 -2.97
C THR A 88 6.14 -0.28 -3.32
N ALA A 89 5.53 0.68 -2.61
CA ALA A 89 5.81 2.10 -2.78
C ALA A 89 7.28 2.42 -2.51
N ALA A 90 7.86 1.85 -1.44
CA ALA A 90 9.27 2.03 -1.14
C ALA A 90 10.19 1.44 -2.23
N ARG A 91 9.92 0.22 -2.70
CA ARG A 91 10.69 -0.44 -3.77
C ARG A 91 10.74 0.41 -5.03
N ARG A 92 9.59 0.98 -5.45
CA ARG A 92 9.49 1.87 -6.62
C ARG A 92 10.26 3.18 -6.49
N SER A 93 10.63 3.55 -5.27
CA SER A 93 11.35 4.79 -4.95
C SER A 93 12.81 4.58 -4.58
N LEU A 94 13.31 3.33 -4.69
CA LEU A 94 14.73 3.05 -4.61
C LEU A 94 15.43 3.43 -5.92
N ASP A 95 16.75 3.61 -5.85
CA ASP A 95 17.58 3.75 -7.03
C ASP A 95 17.53 2.47 -7.89
N ALA A 96 17.76 2.62 -9.20
CA ALA A 96 17.51 1.55 -10.17
C ALA A 96 18.36 0.28 -9.97
N ASP A 97 19.55 0.43 -9.36
CA ASP A 97 20.48 -0.63 -9.01
C ASP A 97 20.26 -1.21 -7.61
N GLU A 98 19.34 -0.65 -6.84
CA GLU A 98 19.07 -1.06 -5.47
C GLU A 98 17.86 -1.97 -5.33
N ARG A 99 17.95 -2.88 -4.35
CA ARG A 99 16.92 -3.87 -4.02
C ARG A 99 16.84 -4.04 -2.51
N LEU A 100 15.68 -4.48 -2.02
CA LEU A 100 15.53 -4.86 -0.61
C LEU A 100 15.98 -6.30 -0.38
N TRP A 101 16.96 -6.46 0.50
CA TRP A 101 17.50 -7.73 0.97
C TRP A 101 16.46 -8.55 1.74
N PRO A 102 16.21 -9.83 1.37
CA PRO A 102 15.09 -10.60 1.89
C PRO A 102 15.38 -11.41 3.16
N LEU A 103 16.60 -11.38 3.71
CA LEU A 103 17.02 -12.22 4.84
C LEU A 103 17.38 -11.39 6.08
N SER A 104 17.14 -11.96 7.26
CA SER A 104 17.62 -11.42 8.54
C SER A 104 19.15 -11.50 8.68
N SER A 105 19.75 -12.54 8.10
CA SER A 105 21.20 -12.67 7.96
C SER A 105 21.78 -11.47 7.24
N THR A 106 23.01 -11.08 7.60
CA THR A 106 23.65 -9.95 6.95
C THR A 106 23.86 -10.25 5.46
N PRO A 107 23.66 -9.25 4.58
CA PRO A 107 24.12 -9.33 3.20
C PRO A 107 25.66 -9.29 3.16
N VAL A 108 26.26 -9.05 1.98
CA VAL A 108 27.71 -8.90 1.88
C VAL A 108 28.13 -7.60 2.56
N LEU A 109 28.88 -7.73 3.66
CA LEU A 109 29.44 -6.61 4.41
C LEU A 109 30.83 -6.26 3.84
N PRO A 110 31.27 -4.99 3.97
CA PRO A 110 32.64 -4.61 3.62
C PRO A 110 33.65 -5.32 4.53
N ASP A 111 34.85 -5.59 4.01
CA ASP A 111 35.95 -6.21 4.78
C ASP A 111 36.30 -5.40 6.04
N ASP A 112 36.34 -4.07 5.90
CA ASP A 112 36.41 -3.15 7.03
C ASP A 112 35.00 -2.66 7.39
N LEU A 113 34.47 -3.23 8.49
CA LEU A 113 33.14 -2.90 9.00
C LEU A 113 33.01 -1.43 9.44
N THR A 114 34.12 -0.70 9.66
CA THR A 114 34.05 0.74 9.98
C THR A 114 33.57 1.58 8.78
N ASN A 115 33.60 1.02 7.57
CA ASN A 115 33.07 1.63 6.36
C ASN A 115 31.54 1.44 6.18
N VAL A 116 30.85 0.75 7.10
CA VAL A 116 29.38 0.67 7.06
C VAL A 116 28.80 2.07 7.31
N PRO A 117 28.07 2.67 6.34
CA PRO A 117 27.52 3.99 6.50
C PRO A 117 26.42 3.97 7.57
N LEU A 118 26.60 4.74 8.64
CA LEU A 118 25.58 4.89 9.68
C LEU A 118 24.46 5.81 9.19
N ALA A 119 23.22 5.54 9.61
CA ALA A 119 22.11 6.40 9.24
C ALA A 119 22.23 7.79 9.87
N ASP A 120 22.27 8.83 9.04
CA ASP A 120 22.34 10.23 9.42
C ASP A 120 20.95 10.87 9.28
N VAL A 121 20.30 11.11 10.42
CA VAL A 121 18.92 11.67 10.50
C VAL A 121 18.95 12.99 11.24
N ASP A 122 19.65 13.00 12.37
CA ASP A 122 19.92 14.14 13.22
C ASP A 122 21.19 13.83 14.05
N GLN A 123 21.82 14.87 14.58
CA GLN A 123 23.09 14.75 15.30
C GLN A 123 23.00 13.82 16.53
N VAL A 124 21.87 13.81 17.25
CA VAL A 124 21.69 13.00 18.46
C VAL A 124 21.56 11.53 18.08
N SER A 125 20.73 11.22 17.10
CA SER A 125 20.54 9.85 16.60
C SER A 125 21.80 9.30 15.92
N TYR A 126 22.54 10.14 15.18
CA TYR A 126 23.81 9.75 14.56
C TYR A 126 24.87 9.44 15.62
N GLN A 127 25.04 10.30 16.63
CA GLN A 127 25.98 10.05 17.72
C GLN A 127 25.60 8.78 18.50
N ARG A 128 24.32 8.54 18.74
CA ARG A 128 23.83 7.29 19.35
C ARG A 128 24.24 6.06 18.54
N ARG A 129 24.11 6.09 17.20
CA ARG A 129 24.54 4.98 16.33
C ARG A 129 26.04 4.77 16.38
N ARG A 130 26.86 5.82 16.47
CA ARG A 130 28.30 5.71 16.69
C ARG A 130 28.64 5.04 18.02
N ASP A 131 27.90 5.38 19.07
CA ASP A 131 28.13 4.78 20.39
C ASP A 131 27.74 3.29 20.39
N LEU A 132 26.64 2.92 19.71
CA LEU A 132 26.28 1.52 19.45
C LEU A 132 27.38 0.78 18.70
N ALA A 133 27.89 1.34 17.59
CA ALA A 133 28.96 0.78 16.77
C ALA A 133 30.25 0.53 17.55
N ARG A 134 30.54 1.37 18.55
CA ARG A 134 31.70 1.21 19.45
C ARG A 134 31.48 0.18 20.54
N LYS A 135 30.24 0.05 21.02
CA LYS A 135 29.89 -0.83 22.14
C LYS A 135 29.68 -2.28 21.73
N TYR A 136 29.05 -2.49 20.57
CA TYR A 136 28.56 -3.78 20.13
C TYR A 136 29.26 -4.25 18.85
N GLU A 137 29.27 -5.57 18.63
CA GLU A 137 29.81 -6.13 17.40
C GLU A 137 28.97 -5.71 16.19
N LEU A 138 29.62 -5.08 15.20
CA LEU A 138 28.95 -4.49 14.04
C LEU A 138 28.16 -5.51 13.21
N GLN A 139 28.69 -6.72 12.98
CA GLN A 139 27.96 -7.73 12.20
C GLN A 139 26.60 -8.08 12.83
N ARG A 140 26.52 -8.14 14.16
CA ARG A 140 25.27 -8.41 14.88
C ARG A 140 24.29 -7.24 14.82
N LEU A 141 24.80 -6.00 14.90
CA LEU A 141 23.99 -4.79 14.70
C LEU A 141 23.42 -4.66 13.28
N MET A 142 24.04 -5.34 12.31
CA MET A 142 23.62 -5.37 10.90
C MET A 142 22.66 -6.52 10.58
N THR A 143 22.29 -7.34 11.56
CA THR A 143 21.18 -8.27 11.38
C THR A 143 19.85 -7.54 11.40
N THR A 144 18.87 -8.08 10.69
CA THR A 144 17.54 -7.47 10.57
C THR A 144 16.45 -8.46 10.95
N GLY A 145 15.20 -8.03 10.94
CA GLY A 145 14.09 -8.87 11.32
C GLY A 145 12.79 -8.09 11.42
N SER A 146 11.81 -8.74 12.03
CA SER A 146 10.44 -8.26 12.11
C SER A 146 9.95 -8.27 13.56
N HIS A 147 9.24 -7.22 13.95
CA HIS A 147 8.59 -7.14 15.26
C HIS A 147 7.07 -7.07 15.10
N VAL A 148 6.36 -7.75 16.00
CA VAL A 148 4.91 -7.69 16.14
C VAL A 148 4.58 -6.88 17.38
N ASN A 149 4.07 -5.67 17.16
CA ASN A 149 3.54 -4.78 18.18
C ASN A 149 2.08 -5.16 18.43
N MET A 150 1.70 -5.50 19.66
CA MET A 150 0.37 -5.98 19.98
C MET A 150 -0.15 -5.42 21.30
N SER A 151 -1.33 -4.81 21.27
CA SER A 151 -2.13 -4.52 22.48
C SER A 151 -3.41 -5.33 22.46
N LEU A 152 -3.80 -5.83 23.63
CA LEU A 152 -5.10 -6.48 23.81
C LEU A 152 -6.22 -5.42 23.76
N ASN A 153 -7.43 -5.85 23.41
CA ASN A 153 -8.58 -4.96 23.30
C ASN A 153 -8.87 -4.25 24.63
N GLU A 154 -8.98 -2.93 24.64
CA GLU A 154 -9.23 -2.15 25.87
C GLU A 154 -10.55 -2.55 26.55
N ALA A 155 -11.57 -2.89 25.76
CA ALA A 155 -12.87 -3.33 26.27
C ALA A 155 -12.76 -4.64 27.06
N LEU A 156 -11.78 -5.50 26.75
CA LEU A 156 -11.52 -6.71 27.51
C LEU A 156 -11.12 -6.35 28.96
N PHE A 157 -10.18 -5.42 29.10
CA PHE A 157 -9.68 -5.02 30.41
C PHE A 157 -10.74 -4.31 31.25
N THR A 158 -11.44 -3.33 30.66
CA THR A 158 -12.43 -2.53 31.39
C THR A 158 -13.59 -3.40 31.88
N ARG A 159 -14.06 -4.35 31.05
CA ARG A 159 -15.10 -5.31 31.44
C ARG A 159 -14.64 -6.23 32.57
N LEU A 160 -13.51 -6.92 32.39
CA LEU A 160 -13.00 -7.86 33.40
C LEU A 160 -12.74 -7.18 34.75
N TYR A 161 -12.11 -6.00 34.73
CA TYR A 161 -11.83 -5.25 35.95
C TYR A 161 -13.13 -4.87 36.67
N THR A 162 -14.04 -4.21 35.97
CA THR A 162 -15.30 -3.72 36.56
C THR A 162 -16.15 -4.86 37.10
N GLU A 163 -16.30 -5.95 36.33
CA GLU A 163 -17.23 -7.04 36.64
C GLU A 163 -16.69 -8.02 37.68
N THR A 164 -15.37 -8.15 37.87
CA THR A 164 -14.81 -9.24 38.71
C THR A 164 -13.54 -8.88 39.48
N PHE A 165 -12.64 -8.08 38.91
CA PHE A 165 -11.29 -7.92 39.47
C PHE A 165 -11.05 -6.60 40.23
N HIS A 166 -12.00 -5.68 40.27
CA HIS A 166 -11.83 -4.36 40.90
C HIS A 166 -11.56 -4.40 42.42
N GLN A 167 -11.94 -5.48 43.11
CA GLN A 167 -11.64 -5.69 44.54
C GLN A 167 -10.37 -6.54 44.77
N GLN A 168 -9.86 -7.21 43.73
CA GLN A 168 -8.73 -8.12 43.82
C GLN A 168 -7.39 -7.44 43.49
N TYR A 169 -7.43 -6.30 42.79
CA TYR A 169 -6.28 -5.49 42.43
C TYR A 169 -6.42 -4.09 43.01
N HIS A 170 -5.31 -3.47 43.43
CA HIS A 170 -5.31 -2.12 44.00
C HIS A 170 -5.76 -1.05 43.00
N SER A 171 -5.53 -1.29 41.71
CA SER A 171 -5.91 -0.38 40.63
C SER A 171 -6.16 -1.12 39.31
N TYR A 172 -6.82 -0.43 38.39
CA TYR A 172 -6.97 -0.87 37.00
C TYR A 172 -5.62 -1.10 36.32
N VAL A 173 -4.63 -0.25 36.62
CA VAL A 173 -3.26 -0.36 36.08
C VAL A 173 -2.57 -1.63 36.57
N ASP A 174 -2.73 -2.00 37.84
CA ASP A 174 -2.15 -3.22 38.40
C ASP A 174 -2.77 -4.47 37.76
N PHE A 175 -4.09 -4.46 37.56
CA PHE A 175 -4.78 -5.53 36.83
C PHE A 175 -4.26 -5.64 35.39
N ARG A 176 -4.20 -4.52 34.65
CA ARG A 176 -3.66 -4.47 33.29
C ARG A 176 -2.23 -5.02 33.21
N ASN A 177 -1.38 -4.58 34.13
CA ASN A 177 0.02 -5.03 34.22
C ASN A 177 0.12 -6.53 34.48
N ALA A 178 -0.71 -7.08 35.36
CA ALA A 178 -0.71 -8.51 35.66
C ALA A 178 -1.07 -9.36 34.42
N ILE A 179 -2.06 -8.94 33.62
CA ILE A 179 -2.43 -9.63 32.38
C ILE A 179 -1.30 -9.53 31.34
N TYR A 180 -0.73 -8.35 31.11
CA TYR A 180 0.36 -8.21 30.14
C TYR A 180 1.62 -8.97 30.55
N LEU A 181 1.97 -9.00 31.84
CA LEU A 181 3.06 -9.82 32.36
C LEU A 181 2.81 -11.30 32.10
N LYS A 182 1.59 -11.78 32.34
CA LYS A 182 1.18 -13.16 32.09
C LYS A 182 1.36 -13.55 30.61
N VAL A 183 0.93 -12.68 29.69
CA VAL A 183 1.11 -12.87 28.25
C VAL A 183 2.59 -12.83 27.87
N ALA A 184 3.35 -11.87 28.37
CA ALA A 184 4.78 -11.75 28.10
C ALA A 184 5.57 -12.98 28.59
N GLN A 185 5.29 -13.48 29.79
CA GLN A 185 5.85 -14.73 30.33
C GLN A 185 5.53 -15.92 29.41
N GLY A 186 4.29 -16.00 28.91
CA GLY A 186 3.88 -17.03 27.97
C GLY A 186 4.65 -16.97 26.65
N LEU A 187 4.77 -15.79 26.05
CA LEU A 187 5.51 -15.58 24.80
C LEU A 187 7.00 -15.87 24.96
N VAL A 188 7.63 -15.44 26.06
CA VAL A 188 9.02 -15.78 26.40
C VAL A 188 9.18 -17.29 26.53
N ARG A 189 8.27 -17.95 27.24
CA ARG A 189 8.30 -19.40 27.46
C ARG A 189 8.12 -20.21 26.17
N MET A 190 7.29 -19.72 25.24
CA MET A 190 7.04 -20.37 23.95
C MET A 190 7.95 -19.88 22.83
N ASN A 191 8.93 -19.02 23.13
CA ASN A 191 9.82 -18.48 22.10
C ASN A 191 10.50 -19.60 21.30
N TRP A 192 10.96 -20.67 21.95
CA TRP A 192 11.53 -21.84 21.27
C TRP A 192 10.62 -22.43 20.17
N LEU A 193 9.30 -22.44 20.37
CA LEU A 193 8.34 -22.97 19.40
C LEU A 193 8.18 -22.01 18.21
N ILE A 194 8.11 -20.71 18.48
CA ILE A 194 8.07 -19.69 17.42
C ILE A 194 9.36 -19.78 16.57
N GLN A 195 10.52 -19.92 17.22
CA GLN A 195 11.82 -20.08 16.54
C GLN A 195 11.94 -21.38 15.75
N TYR A 196 11.37 -22.49 16.25
CA TYR A 196 11.30 -23.73 15.48
C TYR A 196 10.51 -23.53 14.18
N LEU A 197 9.33 -22.94 14.29
CA LEU A 197 8.40 -22.82 13.16
C LEU A 197 8.82 -21.76 12.14
N PHE A 198 9.32 -20.61 12.60
CA PHE A 198 9.54 -19.41 11.78
C PHE A 198 11.00 -18.94 11.70
N GLY A 199 11.94 -19.69 12.27
CA GLY A 199 13.36 -19.41 12.06
C GLY A 199 13.70 -19.45 10.57
N ALA A 200 14.47 -18.46 10.10
CA ALA A 200 14.78 -18.26 8.69
C ALA A 200 16.20 -17.72 8.44
N SER A 201 17.08 -17.73 9.44
CA SER A 201 18.49 -17.35 9.29
C SER A 201 19.44 -18.50 9.67
N PRO A 202 19.77 -19.44 8.77
CA PRO A 202 20.63 -20.56 9.15
C PRO A 202 22.06 -20.18 9.54
N ARG A 203 22.55 -19.03 9.07
CA ARG A 203 23.87 -18.48 9.36
C ARG A 203 23.78 -16.98 9.52
N LEU A 204 24.70 -16.39 10.30
CA LEU A 204 24.63 -14.97 10.66
C LEU A 204 24.90 -14.08 9.44
N ALA A 205 25.91 -14.44 8.65
CA ALA A 205 26.19 -13.85 7.34
C ALA A 205 25.83 -14.83 6.23
N VAL A 206 25.27 -14.32 5.13
CA VAL A 206 24.93 -15.15 3.97
C VAL A 206 26.17 -15.75 3.28
N THR A 207 27.33 -15.10 3.43
CA THR A 207 28.61 -15.53 2.86
C THR A 207 29.35 -16.56 3.72
N ASP A 208 28.89 -16.84 4.94
CA ASP A 208 29.49 -17.84 5.79
C ASP A 208 29.18 -19.25 5.25
N THR A 209 30.22 -19.97 4.87
CA THR A 209 30.13 -21.37 4.40
C THR A 209 30.68 -22.36 5.41
N THR A 210 31.28 -21.87 6.50
CA THR A 210 32.04 -22.66 7.48
C THR A 210 31.18 -23.07 8.66
N SER A 211 30.29 -22.17 9.13
CA SER A 211 29.44 -22.46 10.27
C SER A 211 28.40 -23.52 9.92
N ARG A 212 28.08 -24.34 10.91
CA ARG A 212 26.97 -25.29 10.82
C ARG A 212 25.65 -24.52 10.76
N PRO A 213 24.71 -24.91 9.87
CA PRO A 213 23.42 -24.25 9.79
C PRO A 213 22.61 -24.47 11.07
N GLN A 214 21.95 -23.40 11.52
CA GLN A 214 21.09 -23.33 12.69
C GLN A 214 19.64 -23.08 12.26
N ARG A 215 18.67 -23.11 13.18
CA ARG A 215 17.29 -22.68 12.87
C ARG A 215 17.20 -21.16 12.75
N SER A 216 17.84 -20.44 13.66
CA SER A 216 18.05 -18.99 13.53
C SER A 216 19.30 -18.56 14.28
N SER A 217 20.37 -18.28 13.53
CA SER A 217 21.59 -17.67 14.06
C SER A 217 21.39 -16.24 14.54
N VAL A 218 20.46 -15.49 13.95
CA VAL A 218 20.18 -14.09 14.32
C VAL A 218 19.52 -14.04 15.69
N GLN A 219 18.56 -14.94 15.95
CA GLN A 219 17.88 -15.01 17.24
C GLN A 219 18.68 -15.80 18.28
N HIS A 220 19.68 -16.60 17.88
CA HIS A 220 20.59 -17.30 18.78
C HIS A 220 21.37 -16.28 19.64
N PRO A 221 21.63 -16.57 20.92
CA PRO A 221 22.40 -15.67 21.79
C PRO A 221 23.73 -15.21 21.18
N ASP A 222 24.40 -16.06 20.40
CA ASP A 222 25.65 -15.70 19.71
C ASP A 222 25.46 -14.66 18.60
N GLY A 223 24.28 -14.59 17.97
CA GLY A 223 23.95 -13.58 16.97
C GLY A 223 23.41 -12.27 17.54
N ARG A 224 23.01 -12.24 18.81
CA ARG A 224 22.51 -11.03 19.47
C ARG A 224 23.65 -10.12 19.90
N TYR A 225 23.46 -8.81 19.72
CA TYR A 225 24.42 -7.82 20.17
C TYR A 225 24.37 -7.57 21.69
N SER A 226 23.27 -7.92 22.36
CA SER A 226 23.11 -7.80 23.81
C SER A 226 22.72 -9.12 24.46
N GLN A 227 23.34 -9.42 25.61
CA GLN A 227 23.07 -10.63 26.41
C GLN A 227 22.15 -10.36 27.60
N VAL A 228 21.68 -9.12 27.76
CA VAL A 228 20.80 -8.73 28.88
C VAL A 228 19.43 -9.37 28.69
N THR A 229 18.98 -10.13 29.70
CA THR A 229 17.66 -10.77 29.72
C THR A 229 16.64 -9.91 30.48
N GLY A 230 15.35 -10.05 30.14
CA GLY A 230 14.27 -9.43 30.91
C GLY A 230 14.05 -10.11 32.27
N ASP A 231 13.34 -9.45 33.19
CA ASP A 231 12.80 -10.08 34.40
C ASP A 231 11.29 -9.81 34.47
N TYR A 232 10.51 -10.77 33.99
CA TYR A 232 9.06 -10.67 33.88
C TYR A 232 8.32 -11.07 35.17
N THR A 233 9.00 -11.07 36.33
CA THR A 233 8.38 -11.40 37.63
C THR A 233 7.38 -10.33 38.06
N SER A 234 7.71 -9.06 37.84
CA SER A 234 6.84 -7.90 38.03
C SER A 234 7.31 -6.76 37.13
N ILE A 235 6.47 -5.73 36.94
CA ILE A 235 6.87 -4.54 36.18
C ILE A 235 8.08 -3.86 36.83
N ASP A 236 8.08 -3.71 38.15
CA ASP A 236 9.20 -3.09 38.88
C ASP A 236 10.50 -3.86 38.68
N ARG A 237 10.47 -5.20 38.72
CA ARG A 237 11.66 -6.02 38.49
C ARG A 237 12.14 -5.94 37.04
N TYR A 238 11.22 -5.91 36.07
CA TYR A 238 11.55 -5.71 34.66
C TYR A 238 12.27 -4.37 34.46
N VAL A 239 11.68 -3.28 34.96
CA VAL A 239 12.24 -1.92 34.87
C VAL A 239 13.57 -1.84 35.60
N ALA A 240 13.64 -2.32 36.84
CA ALA A 240 14.85 -2.29 37.66
C ALA A 240 16.01 -3.04 37.00
N LYS A 241 15.76 -4.21 36.40
CA LYS A 241 16.80 -4.99 35.71
C LYS A 241 17.36 -4.25 34.49
N LEU A 242 16.50 -3.67 33.66
CA LEU A 242 16.96 -2.92 32.48
C LEU A 242 17.66 -1.61 32.87
N THR A 243 17.17 -0.89 33.88
CA THR A 243 17.84 0.30 34.41
C THR A 243 19.19 -0.04 35.05
N ALA A 244 19.29 -1.15 35.78
CA ALA A 244 20.55 -1.64 36.35
C ALA A 244 21.55 -2.00 35.24
N ALA A 245 21.11 -2.67 34.17
CA ALA A 245 21.94 -3.00 33.03
C ALA A 245 22.52 -1.75 32.32
N VAL A 246 21.74 -0.66 32.24
CA VAL A 246 22.25 0.64 31.74
C VAL A 246 23.29 1.24 32.69
N ARG A 247 23.01 1.27 34.01
CA ARG A 247 23.97 1.77 35.02
C ARG A 247 25.27 0.98 35.04
N GLN A 248 25.19 -0.33 34.80
CA GLN A 248 26.32 -1.25 34.72
C GLN A 248 26.98 -1.26 33.33
N GLN A 249 26.57 -0.37 32.42
CA GLN A 249 27.10 -0.26 31.05
C GLN A 249 26.99 -1.56 30.23
N GLN A 250 26.09 -2.47 30.60
CA GLN A 250 25.72 -3.64 29.79
C GLN A 250 24.83 -3.24 28.61
N LEU A 251 23.98 -2.22 28.83
CA LEU A 251 23.22 -1.52 27.79
C LEU A 251 23.65 -0.05 27.73
N LEU A 252 23.66 0.56 26.54
CA LEU A 252 23.75 2.02 26.44
C LEU A 252 22.42 2.69 26.75
N SER A 253 21.32 2.06 26.32
CA SER A 253 19.95 2.48 26.59
C SER A 253 19.05 1.27 26.84
N VAL A 254 17.96 1.47 27.59
CA VAL A 254 16.93 0.43 27.73
C VAL A 254 16.30 0.03 26.38
N ASN A 255 16.39 0.89 25.36
CA ASN A 255 15.96 0.60 24.00
C ASN A 255 16.87 -0.42 23.26
N ASP A 256 18.04 -0.75 23.82
CA ASP A 256 18.99 -1.73 23.28
C ASP A 256 18.78 -3.13 23.88
N PHE A 257 17.72 -3.32 24.68
CA PHE A 257 17.37 -4.63 25.23
C PHE A 257 16.92 -5.60 24.13
N ASP A 258 17.75 -6.53 23.72
CA ASP A 258 17.50 -7.41 22.57
C ASP A 258 16.79 -8.74 22.93
N GLY A 259 15.91 -8.70 23.93
CA GLY A 259 15.09 -9.85 24.31
C GLY A 259 13.90 -10.09 23.37
N PRO A 260 13.31 -11.30 23.38
CA PRO A 260 12.25 -11.69 22.45
C PRO A 260 10.93 -10.94 22.67
N VAL A 261 10.69 -10.40 23.87
CA VAL A 261 9.48 -9.65 24.21
C VAL A 261 9.88 -8.37 24.92
N ARG A 262 9.37 -7.21 24.48
CA ARG A 262 9.49 -5.96 25.24
C ARG A 262 8.13 -5.54 25.77
N LEU A 263 8.11 -5.14 27.03
CA LEU A 263 7.01 -4.35 27.57
C LEU A 263 7.20 -2.90 27.11
N ARG A 264 6.18 -2.29 26.50
CA ARG A 264 6.24 -0.91 26.02
C ARG A 264 5.35 -0.02 26.86
N SER A 265 5.87 1.13 27.29
CA SER A 265 5.12 2.16 28.02
C SER A 265 4.69 3.27 27.05
N ASN A 266 3.68 4.05 27.43
CA ASN A 266 3.39 5.32 26.78
C ASN A 266 4.35 6.40 27.32
N GLY A 267 5.58 6.42 26.79
CA GLY A 267 6.65 7.32 27.23
C GLY A 267 7.81 6.57 27.88
N GLN A 268 8.30 7.09 29.02
CA GLN A 268 9.50 6.54 29.67
C GLN A 268 9.24 5.19 30.34
N LEU A 269 10.19 4.25 30.20
CA LEU A 269 10.12 2.94 30.83
C LEU A 269 9.96 3.01 32.36
N ALA A 270 10.61 3.99 33.01
CA ALA A 270 10.56 4.18 34.45
C ALA A 270 9.14 4.46 34.99
N MET A 271 8.24 4.97 34.15
CA MET A 271 6.86 5.28 34.51
C MET A 271 5.91 4.10 34.29
N MET A 272 6.37 2.99 33.70
CA MET A 272 5.53 1.85 33.29
C MET A 272 4.73 1.23 34.44
N ALA A 273 5.31 1.14 35.65
CA ALA A 273 4.58 0.58 36.80
C ALA A 273 3.31 1.41 37.12
N ARG A 274 3.38 2.74 36.95
CA ARG A 274 2.29 3.67 37.25
C ARG A 274 1.36 3.93 36.07
N GLN A 275 1.89 3.93 34.84
CA GLN A 275 1.12 4.21 33.62
C GLN A 275 0.52 2.94 33.00
N GLY A 276 1.06 1.78 33.34
CA GLY A 276 0.70 0.50 32.76
C GLY A 276 1.46 0.17 31.48
N VAL A 277 1.57 -1.12 31.18
CA VAL A 277 2.03 -1.60 29.87
C VAL A 277 1.04 -1.12 28.80
N TYR A 278 1.54 -0.38 27.81
CA TYR A 278 0.74 0.13 26.70
C TYR A 278 0.49 -0.98 25.65
N TYR A 279 1.55 -1.69 25.24
CA TYR A 279 1.50 -2.85 24.35
C TYR A 279 2.73 -3.76 24.56
N LEU A 280 2.68 -4.97 23.98
CA LEU A 280 3.80 -5.90 23.89
C LEU A 280 4.45 -5.81 22.51
N GLU A 281 5.77 -5.83 22.45
CA GLU A 281 6.52 -5.95 21.20
C GLU A 281 7.21 -7.31 21.18
N TYR A 282 6.75 -8.26 20.35
CA TYR A 282 7.46 -9.51 20.09
C TYR A 282 8.50 -9.27 19.00
N ARG A 283 9.77 -9.58 19.26
CA ARG A 283 10.94 -9.21 18.43
C ARG A 283 11.66 -10.41 17.82
N GLY A 284 11.13 -11.61 18.03
CA GLY A 284 11.78 -12.86 17.65
C GLY A 284 11.42 -13.37 16.26
N LEU A 285 11.02 -12.54 15.29
CA LEU A 285 10.79 -13.02 13.93
C LEU A 285 11.97 -12.66 13.03
N ASP A 286 12.52 -13.68 12.38
CA ASP A 286 13.37 -13.48 11.22
C ASP A 286 12.52 -12.95 10.05
N LEU A 287 13.18 -12.31 9.07
CA LEU A 287 12.55 -12.00 7.80
C LEU A 287 12.16 -13.31 7.11
N ASP A 288 10.94 -13.35 6.59
CA ASP A 288 10.48 -14.43 5.71
C ASP A 288 10.85 -14.10 4.26
N PRO A 289 11.91 -14.71 3.69
CA PRO A 289 12.28 -14.46 2.30
C PRO A 289 11.22 -14.92 1.29
N THR A 290 10.25 -15.78 1.65
CA THR A 290 9.11 -16.19 0.80
C THR A 290 8.08 -15.08 0.59
N SER A 291 8.14 -14.05 1.42
CA SER A 291 7.29 -12.87 1.37
C SER A 291 8.06 -11.65 0.84
N PRO A 292 7.55 -10.90 -0.16
CA PRO A 292 8.21 -9.67 -0.62
C PRO A 292 8.30 -8.60 0.48
N VAL A 293 7.46 -8.69 1.51
CA VAL A 293 7.43 -7.77 2.65
C VAL A 293 8.21 -8.28 3.86
N GLY A 294 8.88 -9.43 3.76
CA GLY A 294 9.72 -9.99 4.84
C GLY A 294 8.95 -10.53 6.05
N VAL A 295 7.62 -10.64 6.00
CA VAL A 295 6.78 -11.19 7.08
C VAL A 295 5.72 -12.10 6.51
N ASP A 296 5.53 -13.26 7.14
CA ASP A 296 4.38 -14.14 6.95
C ASP A 296 3.21 -13.72 7.86
N ALA A 297 2.02 -13.57 7.28
CA ALA A 297 0.79 -13.32 8.02
C ALA A 297 0.50 -14.42 9.06
N ASN A 298 0.91 -15.67 8.79
CA ASN A 298 0.75 -16.80 9.70
C ASN A 298 1.62 -16.64 10.96
N ALA A 299 2.81 -16.06 10.84
CA ALA A 299 3.66 -15.78 12.00
C ALA A 299 3.00 -14.75 12.92
N VAL A 300 2.42 -13.70 12.34
CA VAL A 300 1.66 -12.67 13.07
C VAL A 300 0.42 -13.27 13.73
N ALA A 301 -0.35 -14.09 13.00
CA ALA A 301 -1.52 -14.78 13.51
C ALA A 301 -1.18 -15.74 14.67
N PHE A 302 -0.06 -16.47 14.56
CA PHE A 302 0.39 -17.39 15.61
C PHE A 302 0.80 -16.65 16.89
N VAL A 303 1.50 -15.52 16.79
CA VAL A 303 1.84 -14.67 17.95
C VAL A 303 0.56 -14.12 18.63
N ARG A 304 -0.42 -13.67 17.84
CA ARG A 304 -1.75 -13.24 18.35
C ARG A 304 -2.49 -14.38 19.06
N LEU A 305 -2.47 -15.58 18.48
CA LEU A 305 -3.11 -16.77 19.06
C LEU A 305 -2.45 -17.19 20.37
N LEU A 306 -1.12 -17.21 20.45
CA LEU A 306 -0.40 -17.47 21.68
C LEU A 306 -0.75 -16.45 22.77
N ALA A 307 -0.83 -15.16 22.42
CA ALA A 307 -1.26 -14.16 23.38
C ALA A 307 -2.70 -14.38 23.85
N SER A 308 -3.61 -14.70 22.94
CA SER A 308 -5.00 -15.03 23.26
C SER A 308 -5.10 -16.22 24.23
N TYR A 309 -4.30 -17.26 23.99
CA TYR A 309 -4.17 -18.41 24.87
C TYR A 309 -3.66 -18.02 26.26
N PHE A 310 -2.56 -17.26 26.34
CA PHE A 310 -1.97 -16.88 27.62
C PHE A 310 -2.79 -15.89 28.43
N VAL A 311 -3.67 -15.09 27.80
CA VAL A 311 -4.67 -14.29 28.52
C VAL A 311 -5.61 -15.15 29.37
N MET A 312 -5.93 -16.37 28.93
CA MET A 312 -6.91 -17.25 29.58
C MET A 312 -6.28 -18.34 30.46
N MET A 313 -4.98 -18.59 30.32
CA MET A 313 -4.26 -19.58 31.09
C MET A 313 -3.68 -19.00 32.39
N PRO A 314 -3.41 -19.83 33.42
CA PRO A 314 -2.79 -19.38 34.66
C PRO A 314 -1.43 -18.71 34.47
N ALA A 315 -1.17 -17.66 35.25
CA ALA A 315 0.16 -17.06 35.38
C ALA A 315 1.11 -18.00 36.11
N LEU A 316 2.42 -17.81 35.88
CA LEU A 316 3.43 -18.47 36.70
C LEU A 316 3.42 -17.85 38.12
N PRO A 317 3.49 -18.65 39.19
CA PRO A 317 3.75 -18.11 40.51
C PRO A 317 5.04 -17.28 40.50
N ALA A 318 5.04 -16.09 41.12
CA ALA A 318 6.16 -15.14 41.04
C ALA A 318 7.52 -15.78 41.38
N LYS A 319 7.57 -16.67 42.38
CA LYS A 319 8.77 -17.41 42.79
C LYS A 319 9.35 -18.35 41.72
N MET A 320 8.52 -18.79 40.77
CA MET A 320 8.91 -19.69 39.69
C MET A 320 9.34 -18.96 38.41
N VAL A 321 8.97 -17.68 38.25
CA VAL A 321 9.15 -16.94 36.99
C VAL A 321 10.61 -16.93 36.54
N SER A 322 11.55 -16.61 37.43
CA SER A 322 12.97 -16.57 37.07
C SER A 322 13.50 -17.94 36.65
N GLN A 323 13.15 -19.01 37.36
CA GLN A 323 13.58 -20.37 37.04
C GLN A 323 13.00 -20.85 35.71
N VAL A 324 11.69 -20.66 35.50
CA VAL A 324 10.99 -21.11 34.29
C VAL A 324 11.48 -20.32 33.07
N ASN A 325 11.73 -19.02 33.20
CA ASN A 325 12.31 -18.22 32.11
C ASN A 325 13.74 -18.68 31.77
N ALA A 326 14.57 -18.98 32.77
CA ALA A 326 15.92 -19.52 32.51
C ALA A 326 15.87 -20.87 31.78
N GLN A 327 14.93 -21.76 32.15
CA GLN A 327 14.70 -23.02 31.44
C GLN A 327 14.21 -22.79 30.01
N ALA A 328 13.29 -21.83 29.81
CA ALA A 328 12.80 -21.47 28.49
C ALA A 328 13.89 -20.85 27.60
N ASP A 329 14.77 -20.03 28.16
CA ASP A 329 15.92 -19.46 27.46
C ASP A 329 16.92 -20.56 27.03
N GLN A 330 17.18 -21.53 27.91
CA GLN A 330 18.01 -22.70 27.58
C GLN A 330 17.38 -23.55 26.47
N LEU A 331 16.08 -23.83 26.57
CA LEU A 331 15.33 -24.57 25.56
C LEU A 331 15.32 -23.84 24.21
N THR A 332 15.11 -22.53 24.24
CA THR A 332 15.17 -21.66 23.06
C THR A 332 16.55 -21.71 22.43
N ARG A 333 17.63 -21.59 23.22
CA ARG A 333 19.02 -21.71 22.73
C ARG A 333 19.26 -23.06 22.06
N GLN A 334 18.81 -24.14 22.68
CA GLN A 334 18.92 -25.48 22.11
C GLN A 334 18.25 -25.54 20.74
N VAL A 335 16.97 -25.21 20.65
CA VAL A 335 16.20 -25.28 19.40
C VAL A 335 16.78 -24.39 18.31
N LEU A 336 17.21 -23.19 18.67
CA LEU A 336 17.85 -22.26 17.75
C LEU A 336 19.13 -22.85 17.13
N GLY A 337 19.97 -23.52 17.93
CA GLY A 337 21.24 -24.10 17.49
C GLY A 337 21.12 -25.47 16.79
N GLU A 338 19.93 -26.06 16.70
CA GLU A 338 19.73 -27.34 16.02
C GLU A 338 19.89 -27.25 14.51
N ASN A 339 20.30 -28.35 13.87
CA ASN A 339 20.30 -28.45 12.41
C ASN A 339 18.86 -28.33 11.89
N PRO A 340 18.57 -27.34 11.02
CA PRO A 340 17.20 -27.07 10.62
C PRO A 340 16.58 -28.18 9.76
N THR A 341 17.41 -28.95 9.05
CA THR A 341 16.98 -30.02 8.12
C THR A 341 16.60 -31.33 8.80
N THR A 342 16.86 -31.44 10.10
CA THR A 342 16.54 -32.62 10.92
C THR A 342 15.42 -32.32 11.92
N ALA A 343 14.77 -33.35 12.43
CA ALA A 343 13.73 -33.19 13.44
C ALA A 343 14.33 -32.58 14.72
N SER A 344 13.61 -31.64 15.32
CA SER A 344 14.02 -31.08 16.61
C SER A 344 13.91 -32.11 17.72
N ALA A 345 14.75 -32.03 18.74
CA ALA A 345 14.54 -32.76 19.97
C ALA A 345 13.19 -32.39 20.63
N GLN A 346 12.65 -31.22 20.30
CA GLN A 346 11.38 -30.70 20.78
C GLN A 346 10.21 -30.96 19.81
N ALA A 347 10.36 -31.83 18.81
CA ALA A 347 9.27 -32.13 17.86
C ALA A 347 8.01 -32.68 18.54
N VAL A 348 8.14 -33.63 19.47
CA VAL A 348 7.00 -34.18 20.21
C VAL A 348 6.35 -33.12 21.12
N PRO A 349 7.09 -32.39 21.98
CA PRO A 349 6.54 -31.26 22.72
C PRO A 349 5.87 -30.20 21.83
N ALA A 350 6.45 -29.89 20.67
CA ALA A 350 5.88 -28.92 19.73
C ALA A 350 4.51 -29.37 19.23
N VAL A 351 4.38 -30.64 18.82
CA VAL A 351 3.10 -31.22 18.44
C VAL A 351 2.08 -31.14 19.57
N GLN A 352 2.48 -31.47 20.81
CA GLN A 352 1.58 -31.40 21.97
C GLN A 352 1.07 -29.98 22.26
N VAL A 353 1.94 -28.97 22.13
CA VAL A 353 1.53 -27.56 22.29
C VAL A 353 0.58 -27.16 21.18
N LEU A 354 0.85 -27.54 19.92
CA LEU A 354 -0.02 -27.24 18.79
C LEU A 354 -1.39 -27.92 18.92
N ASP A 355 -1.43 -29.15 19.42
CA ASP A 355 -2.68 -29.87 19.69
C ASP A 355 -3.47 -29.19 20.81
N ALA A 356 -2.81 -28.76 21.90
CA ALA A 356 -3.46 -28.00 22.96
C ALA A 356 -4.00 -26.64 22.47
N LEU A 357 -3.30 -25.96 21.56
CA LEU A 357 -3.80 -24.74 20.92
C LEU A 357 -4.99 -25.03 20.00
N ALA A 358 -5.00 -26.17 19.29
CA ALA A 358 -6.11 -26.56 18.43
C ALA A 358 -7.35 -26.88 19.26
N ASP A 359 -7.17 -27.58 20.38
CA ASP A 359 -8.23 -27.82 21.37
C ASP A 359 -8.73 -26.51 21.96
N PHE A 360 -7.86 -25.54 22.25
CA PHE A 360 -8.23 -24.21 22.71
C PHE A 360 -9.09 -23.47 21.66
N VAL A 361 -8.65 -23.43 20.41
CA VAL A 361 -9.39 -22.79 19.30
C VAL A 361 -10.78 -23.40 19.17
N LYS A 362 -10.88 -24.73 19.19
CA LYS A 362 -12.15 -25.46 19.08
C LYS A 362 -13.05 -25.23 20.30
N THR A 363 -12.50 -25.36 21.51
CA THR A 363 -13.28 -25.30 22.77
C THR A 363 -13.91 -23.93 22.98
N TYR A 364 -13.21 -22.86 22.60
CA TYR A 364 -13.66 -21.48 22.83
C TYR A 364 -14.20 -20.79 21.57
N GLY A 365 -14.33 -21.50 20.45
CA GLY A 365 -14.95 -20.98 19.23
C GLY A 365 -14.17 -19.85 18.57
N LEU A 366 -12.83 -19.92 18.57
CA LEU A 366 -11.99 -18.98 17.82
C LEU A 366 -12.14 -19.21 16.30
N PRO A 367 -11.75 -18.25 15.45
CA PRO A 367 -11.89 -18.37 14.00
C PRO A 367 -11.23 -19.63 13.43
N ASN A 368 -11.89 -20.27 12.47
CA ASN A 368 -11.40 -21.50 11.83
C ASN A 368 -10.05 -21.32 11.11
N GLU A 369 -9.69 -20.10 10.73
CA GLU A 369 -8.37 -19.76 10.18
C GLU A 369 -7.23 -20.16 11.12
N ASP A 370 -7.41 -20.00 12.44
CA ASP A 370 -6.41 -20.40 13.44
C ASP A 370 -6.26 -21.94 13.48
N ALA A 371 -7.36 -22.69 13.31
CA ALA A 371 -7.31 -24.16 13.26
C ALA A 371 -6.58 -24.67 12.00
N VAL A 372 -6.82 -24.02 10.85
CA VAL A 372 -6.11 -24.29 9.59
C VAL A 372 -4.61 -23.99 9.74
N LEU A 373 -4.27 -22.84 10.32
CA LEU A 373 -2.90 -22.45 10.64
C LEU A 373 -2.20 -23.51 11.49
N LEU A 374 -2.80 -23.92 12.61
CA LEU A 374 -2.20 -24.90 13.52
C LEU A 374 -1.95 -26.25 12.84
N LYS A 375 -2.87 -26.70 11.97
CA LYS A 375 -2.68 -27.92 11.17
C LYS A 375 -1.49 -27.79 10.22
N GLN A 376 -1.31 -26.63 9.59
CA GLN A 376 -0.16 -26.34 8.75
C GLN A 376 1.14 -26.33 9.55
N LEU A 377 1.19 -25.63 10.68
CA LEU A 377 2.38 -25.58 11.55
C LEU A 377 2.74 -26.97 12.09
N LYS A 378 1.77 -27.79 12.46
CA LYS A 378 1.99 -29.19 12.86
C LYS A 378 2.66 -29.99 11.75
N SER A 379 2.28 -29.76 10.49
CA SER A 379 2.91 -30.41 9.33
C SER A 379 4.39 -30.03 9.16
N TRP A 380 4.80 -28.83 9.57
CA TRP A 380 6.19 -28.36 9.54
C TRP A 380 7.03 -28.97 10.66
N VAL A 381 6.42 -29.28 11.80
CA VAL A 381 7.08 -30.02 12.89
C VAL A 381 7.33 -31.46 12.47
N THR A 382 6.34 -32.12 11.85
CA THR A 382 6.46 -33.52 11.39
C THR A 382 7.40 -33.70 10.21
N ASP A 383 7.55 -32.67 9.37
CA ASP A 383 8.50 -32.64 8.26
C ASP A 383 9.36 -31.37 8.35
N PRO A 384 10.50 -31.42 9.07
CA PRO A 384 11.33 -30.25 9.35
C PRO A 384 11.88 -29.57 8.09
N LYS A 385 11.95 -30.28 6.95
CA LYS A 385 12.37 -29.71 5.66
C LYS A 385 11.39 -28.67 5.13
N LYS A 386 10.16 -28.64 5.63
CA LYS A 386 9.16 -27.61 5.31
C LYS A 386 9.41 -26.30 6.04
N THR A 387 10.18 -26.29 7.15
CA THR A 387 10.52 -25.05 7.85
C THR A 387 11.38 -24.16 6.96
N LEU A 388 11.21 -22.84 7.09
CA LEU A 388 11.87 -21.89 6.21
C LEU A 388 13.40 -21.93 6.34
N SER A 389 13.91 -22.02 7.57
CA SER A 389 15.34 -22.22 7.80
C SER A 389 15.89 -23.48 7.11
N ALA A 390 15.16 -24.60 7.10
CA ALA A 390 15.61 -25.79 6.38
C ALA A 390 15.67 -25.56 4.88
N GLN A 391 14.65 -24.91 4.30
CA GLN A 391 14.63 -24.58 2.87
C GLN A 391 15.80 -23.69 2.47
N ILE A 392 16.19 -22.73 3.32
CA ILE A 392 17.34 -21.84 3.10
C ILE A 392 18.66 -22.60 3.28
N ALA A 393 18.78 -23.42 4.33
CA ALA A 393 19.99 -24.21 4.62
C ALA A 393 20.30 -25.25 3.55
N MET A 394 19.27 -25.69 2.80
CA MET A 394 19.39 -26.62 1.68
C MET A 394 19.78 -25.95 0.35
N GLN A 395 19.86 -24.62 0.29
CA GLN A 395 20.33 -23.93 -0.91
C GLN A 395 21.84 -24.14 -1.08
N ALA A 396 22.26 -24.52 -2.30
CA ALA A 396 23.67 -24.69 -2.62
C ALA A 396 24.45 -23.36 -2.57
N ASP A 397 23.80 -22.27 -3.01
CA ASP A 397 24.31 -20.91 -2.94
C ASP A 397 23.25 -19.99 -2.32
N PRO A 398 23.26 -19.80 -0.99
CA PRO A 398 22.31 -18.93 -0.31
C PRO A 398 22.36 -17.46 -0.76
N LEU A 399 23.53 -16.96 -1.20
CA LEU A 399 23.69 -15.59 -1.66
C LEU A 399 22.98 -15.40 -3.01
N ALA A 400 23.30 -16.26 -4.00
CA ALA A 400 22.63 -16.21 -5.30
C ALA A 400 21.12 -16.40 -5.17
N TRP A 401 20.69 -17.32 -4.31
CA TRP A 401 19.27 -17.55 -4.04
C TRP A 401 18.58 -16.32 -3.44
N ALA A 402 19.21 -15.63 -2.49
CA ALA A 402 18.65 -14.41 -1.89
C ALA A 402 18.60 -13.25 -2.90
N LEU A 403 19.62 -13.10 -3.74
CA LEU A 403 19.67 -12.08 -4.78
C LEU A 403 18.60 -12.29 -5.85
N GLU A 404 18.34 -13.52 -6.27
CA GLU A 404 17.27 -13.87 -7.21
C GLU A 404 15.89 -13.43 -6.68
N ARG A 405 15.65 -13.62 -5.38
CA ARG A 405 14.40 -13.20 -4.73
C ARG A 405 14.29 -11.69 -4.63
N ALA A 406 15.37 -11.03 -4.20
CA ALA A 406 15.45 -9.57 -4.15
C ALA A 406 15.14 -8.96 -5.53
N ALA A 407 15.74 -9.53 -6.59
CA ALA A 407 15.49 -9.15 -7.98
C ALA A 407 14.03 -9.32 -8.36
N ARG A 408 13.49 -10.53 -8.19
CA ARG A 408 12.09 -10.85 -8.52
C ARG A 408 11.10 -9.93 -7.81
N TYR A 409 11.32 -9.63 -6.54
CA TYR A 409 10.43 -8.73 -5.79
C TYR A 409 10.56 -7.27 -6.22
N GLN A 410 11.77 -6.84 -6.59
CA GLN A 410 11.99 -5.51 -7.16
C GLN A 410 11.33 -5.38 -8.54
N GLU A 411 11.52 -6.36 -9.42
CA GLU A 411 10.91 -6.42 -10.76
C GLU A 411 9.38 -6.48 -10.68
N SER A 412 8.83 -7.39 -9.88
CA SER A 412 7.37 -7.53 -9.69
C SER A 412 6.73 -6.25 -9.15
N SER A 413 7.44 -5.50 -8.30
CA SER A 413 6.94 -4.20 -7.84
C SER A 413 6.80 -3.18 -8.98
N ASN A 414 7.55 -3.32 -10.07
CA ASN A 414 7.56 -2.40 -11.21
C ASN A 414 6.79 -2.91 -12.44
N GLU A 415 6.33 -4.17 -12.47
CA GLU A 415 5.59 -4.76 -13.60
C GLU A 415 4.32 -3.97 -13.97
N ARG A 416 3.60 -3.49 -12.96
CA ARG A 416 2.37 -2.68 -13.12
C ARG A 416 2.46 -1.42 -12.28
N PRO A 417 3.14 -0.36 -12.77
CA PRO A 417 3.39 0.84 -11.97
C PRO A 417 2.10 1.59 -11.59
N PHE A 418 1.01 1.35 -12.32
CA PHE A 418 -0.31 1.92 -12.06
C PHE A 418 -1.10 1.20 -10.96
N GLU A 419 -0.75 -0.05 -10.61
CA GLU A 419 -1.37 -0.82 -9.53
C GLU A 419 -0.53 -0.73 -8.25
N LEU A 420 -1.13 -0.41 -7.11
CA LEU A 420 -0.47 -0.44 -5.80
C LEU A 420 -0.90 -1.69 -5.04
N ALA A 421 0.04 -2.61 -4.80
CA ALA A 421 -0.24 -3.85 -4.08
C ALA A 421 -0.87 -3.57 -2.70
N GLY A 422 -1.92 -4.31 -2.34
CA GLY A 422 -2.67 -4.08 -1.10
C GLY A 422 -3.74 -2.97 -1.18
N PHE A 423 -3.74 -2.15 -2.24
CA PHE A 423 -4.70 -1.07 -2.46
C PHE A 423 -5.49 -1.24 -3.78
N THR A 424 -5.41 -2.41 -4.43
CA THR A 424 -5.99 -2.70 -5.75
C THR A 424 -7.52 -2.71 -5.79
N ALA A 425 -8.19 -2.68 -4.63
CA ALA A 425 -9.64 -2.50 -4.55
C ALA A 425 -10.08 -1.07 -4.94
N LEU A 426 -9.19 -0.08 -4.77
CA LEU A 426 -9.44 1.32 -5.08
C LEU A 426 -9.27 1.61 -6.58
N ASP A 427 -9.73 2.77 -7.03
CA ASP A 427 -9.42 3.25 -8.39
C ASP A 427 -7.93 3.63 -8.55
N LEU A 428 -7.52 3.81 -9.81
CA LEU A 428 -6.12 4.13 -10.11
C LEU A 428 -5.68 5.47 -9.51
N SER A 429 -6.52 6.50 -9.53
CA SER A 429 -6.15 7.82 -8.96
C SER A 429 -5.88 7.72 -7.45
N SER A 430 -6.71 6.99 -6.73
CA SER A 430 -6.59 6.75 -5.29
C SER A 430 -5.38 5.89 -4.96
N GLN A 431 -5.08 4.87 -5.78
CA GLN A 431 -3.87 4.07 -5.65
C GLN A 431 -2.60 4.92 -5.81
N GLN A 432 -2.58 5.82 -6.81
CA GLN A 432 -1.43 6.69 -7.05
C GLN A 432 -1.25 7.75 -5.96
N LEU A 433 -2.35 8.32 -5.46
CA LEU A 433 -2.30 9.22 -4.31
C LEU A 433 -1.82 8.49 -3.04
N ALA A 434 -2.34 7.28 -2.79
CA ALA A 434 -1.91 6.44 -1.67
C ALA A 434 -0.41 6.11 -1.75
N GLN A 435 0.12 5.81 -2.95
CA GLN A 435 1.54 5.55 -3.14
C GLN A 435 2.40 6.75 -2.70
N GLN A 436 2.04 7.96 -3.15
CA GLN A 436 2.76 9.18 -2.77
C GLN A 436 2.62 9.49 -1.26
N ALA A 437 1.45 9.24 -0.69
CA ALA A 437 1.21 9.42 0.73
C ALA A 437 2.08 8.47 1.57
N LEU A 438 2.11 7.18 1.22
CA LEU A 438 2.89 6.16 1.93
C LEU A 438 4.39 6.46 1.89
N THR A 439 4.95 6.83 0.73
CA THR A 439 6.38 7.15 0.64
C THR A 439 6.73 8.37 1.47
N ARG A 440 5.90 9.42 1.48
CA ARG A 440 6.15 10.67 2.22
C ARG A 440 5.72 10.63 3.70
N GLY A 441 5.39 9.46 4.24
CA GLY A 441 5.07 9.28 5.65
C GLY A 441 3.66 9.73 6.07
N VAL A 442 2.78 10.00 5.11
CA VAL A 442 1.36 10.28 5.35
C VAL A 442 0.61 8.95 5.52
N GLN A 443 -0.10 8.78 6.64
CA GLN A 443 -0.83 7.55 6.92
C GLN A 443 -2.05 7.45 6.00
N VAL A 444 -2.28 6.27 5.41
CA VAL A 444 -3.40 6.00 4.51
C VAL A 444 -4.38 5.00 5.13
N ASP A 445 -5.56 5.48 5.54
CA ASP A 445 -6.64 4.60 5.97
C ASP A 445 -7.68 4.48 4.85
N VAL A 446 -7.94 3.25 4.40
CA VAL A 446 -9.08 2.98 3.49
C VAL A 446 -10.34 3.00 4.34
N VAL A 447 -11.15 4.03 4.19
CA VAL A 447 -12.40 4.20 4.95
C VAL A 447 -13.46 3.28 4.37
N ASP A 448 -13.62 3.29 3.05
CA ASP A 448 -14.49 2.39 2.32
C ASP A 448 -13.89 2.13 0.93
N PRO A 449 -13.46 0.89 0.62
CA PRO A 449 -12.89 0.57 -0.68
C PRO A 449 -13.93 0.58 -1.81
N HIS A 450 -15.21 0.29 -1.53
CA HIS A 450 -16.29 0.25 -2.52
C HIS A 450 -16.76 1.66 -2.89
N ALA A 451 -16.86 2.54 -1.90
CA ALA A 451 -17.10 3.97 -2.12
C ALA A 451 -15.81 4.74 -2.50
N ASN A 452 -14.67 4.05 -2.50
CA ASN A 452 -13.37 4.56 -2.93
C ASN A 452 -12.96 5.83 -2.14
N ILE A 453 -13.07 5.72 -0.82
CA ILE A 453 -12.82 6.79 0.15
C ILE A 453 -11.55 6.47 0.94
N LEU A 454 -10.61 7.41 0.89
CA LEU A 454 -9.39 7.41 1.67
C LEU A 454 -9.43 8.47 2.77
N ARG A 455 -8.74 8.19 3.87
CA ARG A 455 -8.33 9.18 4.86
C ARG A 455 -6.81 9.25 4.86
N LEU A 456 -6.29 10.45 4.61
CA LEU A 456 -4.86 10.74 4.66
C LEU A 456 -4.57 11.51 5.94
N THR A 457 -3.61 11.06 6.74
CA THR A 457 -3.25 11.72 8.01
C THR A 457 -1.76 12.05 8.06
N LYS A 458 -1.43 13.34 8.15
CA LYS A 458 -0.07 13.89 8.35
C LYS A 458 -0.08 14.70 9.65
N LEU A 459 0.87 14.44 10.55
CA LEU A 459 1.07 15.18 11.81
C LEU A 459 -0.21 15.46 12.64
N GLY A 460 -1.18 14.54 12.64
CA GLY A 460 -2.44 14.64 13.39
C GLY A 460 -3.58 15.36 12.65
N ARG A 461 -3.33 15.97 11.50
CA ARG A 461 -4.36 16.49 10.60
C ARG A 461 -4.78 15.42 9.60
N SER A 462 -6.09 15.24 9.45
CA SER A 462 -6.66 14.31 8.46
C SER A 462 -7.34 15.04 7.32
N GLN A 463 -7.27 14.46 6.12
CA GLN A 463 -8.02 14.86 4.93
C GLN A 463 -8.79 13.63 4.41
N LEU A 464 -10.05 13.83 4.00
CA LEU A 464 -10.80 12.82 3.28
C LEU A 464 -10.61 13.04 1.77
N VAL A 465 -10.42 11.95 1.04
CA VAL A 465 -10.31 11.98 -0.42
C VAL A 465 -11.20 10.90 -1.01
N VAL A 466 -12.07 11.31 -1.93
CA VAL A 466 -13.01 10.44 -2.66
C VAL A 466 -12.57 10.38 -4.11
N ASN A 467 -12.52 9.19 -4.71
CA ASN A 467 -12.15 9.03 -6.13
C ASN A 467 -10.77 9.61 -6.49
N GLY A 468 -9.85 9.59 -5.53
CA GLY A 468 -8.46 10.01 -5.67
C GLY A 468 -8.21 11.51 -5.78
N SER A 469 -9.22 12.32 -6.07
CA SER A 469 -9.07 13.78 -6.23
C SER A 469 -10.27 14.63 -5.78
N GLY A 470 -11.37 14.00 -5.36
CA GLY A 470 -12.47 14.70 -4.69
C GLY A 470 -12.07 15.01 -3.25
N THR A 471 -11.92 16.28 -2.92
CA THR A 471 -11.40 16.74 -1.62
C THR A 471 -12.21 17.89 -1.07
N ASP A 472 -12.02 18.18 0.22
CA ASP A 472 -12.65 19.34 0.88
C ASP A 472 -12.06 20.69 0.42
N LEU A 473 -11.05 20.69 -0.47
CA LEU A 473 -10.51 21.92 -1.07
C LEU A 473 -11.49 22.56 -2.07
N ASN A 474 -12.49 21.82 -2.54
CA ASN A 474 -13.51 22.30 -3.46
C ASN A 474 -14.86 22.52 -2.74
N PRO A 475 -15.67 23.50 -3.16
CA PRO A 475 -17.02 23.69 -2.60
C PRO A 475 -17.92 22.46 -2.88
N GLN A 476 -18.59 21.95 -1.85
CA GLN A 476 -19.43 20.76 -1.94
C GLN A 476 -20.56 20.92 -2.97
N ALA A 477 -21.32 22.03 -2.91
CA ALA A 477 -22.45 22.25 -3.80
C ALA A 477 -22.02 22.31 -5.28
N LEU A 478 -20.95 23.06 -5.57
CA LEU A 478 -20.40 23.13 -6.92
C LEU A 478 -19.88 21.76 -7.39
N THR A 479 -19.19 21.01 -6.51
CA THR A 479 -18.73 19.65 -6.82
C THR A 479 -19.90 18.74 -7.25
N THR A 480 -21.04 18.80 -6.57
CA THR A 480 -22.25 18.07 -6.97
C THR A 480 -22.81 18.57 -8.30
N VAL A 481 -22.94 19.89 -8.48
CA VAL A 481 -23.46 20.49 -9.72
C VAL A 481 -22.64 20.05 -10.93
N LEU A 482 -21.31 20.00 -10.81
CA LEU A 482 -20.42 19.62 -11.91
C LEU A 482 -20.47 18.14 -12.30
N THR A 483 -21.16 17.29 -11.52
CA THR A 483 -21.47 15.90 -11.95
C THR A 483 -22.61 15.86 -12.98
N HIS A 484 -23.44 16.91 -13.04
CA HIS A 484 -24.53 17.03 -13.99
C HIS A 484 -24.09 17.82 -15.23
N LYS A 485 -23.97 17.16 -16.38
CA LYS A 485 -23.43 17.77 -17.61
C LYS A 485 -24.14 19.06 -18.03
N ALA A 486 -25.48 19.10 -17.93
CA ALA A 486 -26.27 20.26 -18.36
C ALA A 486 -26.01 21.46 -17.46
N ALA A 487 -26.00 21.23 -16.14
CA ALA A 487 -25.71 22.27 -15.16
C ALA A 487 -24.25 22.74 -15.25
N ALA A 488 -23.29 21.81 -15.38
CA ALA A 488 -21.88 22.14 -15.59
C ALA A 488 -21.67 23.06 -16.80
N LYS A 489 -22.34 22.77 -17.92
CA LYS A 489 -22.29 23.62 -19.12
C LYS A 489 -22.91 25.00 -18.91
N GLN A 490 -24.05 25.06 -18.23
CA GLN A 490 -24.70 26.33 -17.93
C GLN A 490 -23.77 27.22 -17.09
N ILE A 491 -23.16 26.65 -16.04
CA ILE A 491 -22.19 27.37 -15.20
C ILE A 491 -21.01 27.88 -16.03
N LEU A 492 -20.46 27.05 -16.93
CA LEU A 492 -19.39 27.50 -17.84
C LEU A 492 -19.84 28.67 -18.73
N ALA A 493 -21.02 28.58 -19.34
CA ALA A 493 -21.57 29.64 -20.18
C ALA A 493 -21.80 30.95 -19.41
N GLU A 494 -22.26 30.87 -18.16
CA GLU A 494 -22.45 32.02 -17.26
C GLU A 494 -21.12 32.75 -16.95
N HIS A 495 -19.99 32.03 -17.01
CA HIS A 495 -18.65 32.61 -16.86
C HIS A 495 -18.06 33.13 -18.19
N GLY A 496 -18.87 33.19 -19.25
CA GLY A 496 -18.51 33.82 -20.51
C GLY A 496 -17.57 33.00 -21.39
N VAL A 497 -17.35 31.72 -21.10
CA VAL A 497 -16.52 30.85 -21.95
C VAL A 497 -17.37 30.14 -23.02
N PRO A 498 -16.83 29.92 -24.24
CA PRO A 498 -17.57 29.22 -25.29
C PRO A 498 -17.85 27.76 -24.92
N VAL A 499 -19.10 27.35 -25.03
CA VAL A 499 -19.54 25.95 -24.85
C VAL A 499 -20.35 25.49 -26.06
N PRO A 500 -20.31 24.19 -26.43
CA PRO A 500 -21.09 23.69 -27.55
C PRO A 500 -22.59 23.82 -27.27
N ALA A 501 -23.35 24.30 -28.27
CA ALA A 501 -24.81 24.32 -28.20
C ALA A 501 -25.33 22.90 -27.93
N SER A 502 -26.31 22.78 -27.04
CA SER A 502 -26.81 21.47 -26.61
C SER A 502 -28.30 21.43 -26.30
N GLN A 503 -28.89 20.25 -26.46
CA GLN A 503 -30.28 19.96 -26.14
C GLN A 503 -30.36 18.58 -25.49
N THR A 504 -31.14 18.48 -24.40
CA THR A 504 -31.35 17.20 -23.70
C THR A 504 -32.66 16.57 -24.14
N TYR A 505 -32.62 15.28 -24.44
CA TYR A 505 -33.74 14.46 -24.87
C TYR A 505 -34.01 13.37 -23.83
N HIS A 506 -35.28 13.13 -23.53
CA HIS A 506 -35.71 12.13 -22.54
C HIS A 506 -36.28 10.86 -23.18
N THR A 507 -36.39 10.83 -24.51
CA THR A 507 -36.84 9.64 -25.25
C THR A 507 -36.09 9.51 -26.57
N ALA A 508 -35.86 8.27 -27.00
CA ALA A 508 -35.25 7.98 -28.30
C ALA A 508 -36.06 8.59 -29.46
N ASN A 509 -37.39 8.53 -29.41
CA ASN A 509 -38.25 9.03 -30.49
C ASN A 509 -38.12 10.55 -30.69
N GLN A 510 -37.99 11.34 -29.61
CA GLN A 510 -37.77 12.79 -29.73
C GLN A 510 -36.44 13.10 -30.42
N LEU A 511 -35.35 12.42 -30.03
CA LEU A 511 -34.05 12.62 -30.65
C LEU A 511 -34.01 12.14 -32.11
N ILE A 512 -34.67 11.02 -32.41
CA ILE A 512 -34.81 10.48 -33.78
C ILE A 512 -35.62 11.43 -34.68
N ALA A 513 -36.66 12.06 -34.15
CA ALA A 513 -37.46 13.03 -34.90
C ALA A 513 -36.62 14.23 -35.37
N ASP A 514 -35.60 14.63 -34.60
CA ASP A 514 -34.71 15.74 -34.93
C ASP A 514 -33.53 15.34 -35.85
N TYR A 515 -33.50 14.11 -36.39
CA TYR A 515 -32.43 13.62 -37.26
C TYR A 515 -32.12 14.59 -38.42
N ASP A 516 -33.14 15.07 -39.13
CA ASP A 516 -32.96 15.93 -40.31
C ASP A 516 -32.32 17.28 -39.95
N ARG A 517 -32.57 17.80 -38.74
CA ARG A 517 -31.92 19.00 -38.22
C ARG A 517 -30.41 18.78 -38.06
N TYR A 518 -30.00 17.61 -37.57
CA TYR A 518 -28.58 17.28 -37.39
C TYR A 518 -27.86 16.94 -38.70
N VAL A 519 -28.58 16.43 -39.69
CA VAL A 519 -28.08 16.32 -41.07
C VAL A 519 -27.75 17.71 -41.62
N GLN A 520 -28.62 18.69 -41.43
CA GLN A 520 -28.38 20.07 -41.86
C GLN A 520 -27.22 20.74 -41.09
N ALA A 521 -27.05 20.43 -39.81
CA ALA A 521 -25.95 20.92 -38.99
C ALA A 521 -24.59 20.26 -39.28
N GLY A 522 -24.56 19.20 -40.10
CA GLY A 522 -23.34 18.52 -40.51
C GLY A 522 -22.80 17.47 -39.52
N GLY A 523 -23.43 17.29 -38.36
CA GLY A 523 -22.97 16.31 -37.37
C GLY A 523 -23.65 16.45 -36.01
N ILE A 524 -23.35 15.50 -35.11
CA ILE A 524 -23.90 15.46 -33.76
C ILE A 524 -22.95 14.78 -32.77
N VAL A 525 -22.91 15.27 -31.53
CA VAL A 525 -22.34 14.59 -30.37
C VAL A 525 -23.48 14.11 -29.48
N LEU A 526 -23.49 12.83 -29.12
CA LEU A 526 -24.46 12.23 -28.21
C LEU A 526 -23.75 11.83 -26.91
N LYS A 527 -24.23 12.34 -25.78
CA LYS A 527 -23.72 12.03 -24.44
C LYS A 527 -24.85 11.55 -23.55
N ALA A 528 -24.70 10.41 -22.87
CA ALA A 528 -25.61 10.07 -21.78
C ALA A 528 -25.58 11.18 -20.72
N ALA A 529 -26.73 11.62 -20.22
CA ALA A 529 -26.81 12.77 -19.32
C ALA A 529 -26.28 12.46 -17.91
N ASP A 530 -26.43 11.21 -17.48
CA ASP A 530 -26.06 10.66 -16.16
C ASP A 530 -24.75 9.87 -16.17
N GLU A 531 -24.24 9.45 -17.32
CA GLU A 531 -22.95 8.75 -17.43
C GLU A 531 -21.85 9.59 -18.10
N SER A 532 -20.74 9.82 -17.40
CA SER A 532 -19.58 10.59 -17.88
C SER A 532 -18.87 9.98 -19.10
N HIS A 533 -19.04 8.68 -19.36
CA HIS A 533 -18.17 7.93 -20.28
C HIS A 533 -18.85 7.37 -21.53
N LYS A 534 -20.17 7.53 -21.67
CA LYS A 534 -20.91 7.15 -22.87
C LYS A 534 -21.05 8.36 -23.78
N VAL A 535 -20.12 8.46 -24.72
CA VAL A 535 -20.07 9.53 -25.72
C VAL A 535 -19.97 8.89 -27.10
N ILE A 536 -20.74 9.41 -28.04
CA ILE A 536 -20.70 9.03 -29.45
C ILE A 536 -20.66 10.31 -30.26
N VAL A 537 -19.79 10.37 -31.26
CA VAL A 537 -19.64 11.55 -32.13
C VAL A 537 -19.80 11.11 -33.58
N PHE A 538 -20.65 11.81 -34.32
CA PHE A 538 -20.75 11.72 -35.76
C PHE A 538 -20.36 13.07 -36.38
N ARG A 539 -19.14 13.17 -36.92
CA ARG A 539 -18.69 14.35 -37.68
C ARG A 539 -19.33 14.49 -39.06
N ILE A 540 -19.86 13.37 -39.56
CA ILE A 540 -20.71 13.28 -40.74
C ILE A 540 -21.86 12.38 -40.30
N MET A 541 -23.09 12.83 -40.53
CA MET A 541 -24.27 12.06 -40.12
C MET A 541 -24.29 10.70 -40.82
N PRO A 542 -24.48 9.60 -40.08
CA PRO A 542 -24.66 8.28 -40.66
C PRO A 542 -26.04 8.17 -41.33
N GLU A 543 -26.27 7.10 -42.08
CA GLU A 543 -27.61 6.77 -42.55
C GLU A 543 -28.60 6.68 -41.38
N ARG A 544 -29.84 7.11 -41.63
CA ARG A 544 -30.91 7.19 -40.62
C ARG A 544 -31.09 5.88 -39.84
N GLY A 545 -31.02 4.73 -40.52
CA GLY A 545 -31.16 3.42 -39.86
C GLY A 545 -30.10 3.17 -38.79
N LEU A 546 -28.83 3.50 -39.07
CA LEU A 546 -27.75 3.37 -38.09
C LEU A 546 -27.90 4.41 -36.96
N PHE A 547 -28.28 5.64 -37.28
CA PHE A 547 -28.56 6.66 -36.27
C PHE A 547 -29.65 6.19 -35.28
N GLU A 548 -30.77 5.71 -35.81
CA GLU A 548 -31.88 5.19 -35.00
C GLU A 548 -31.46 4.02 -34.11
N GLN A 549 -30.68 3.08 -34.66
CA GLN A 549 -30.12 1.97 -33.89
C GLN A 549 -29.26 2.47 -32.72
N VAL A 550 -28.32 3.38 -32.99
CA VAL A 550 -27.37 3.89 -31.99
C VAL A 550 -28.11 4.68 -30.90
N VAL A 551 -29.08 5.51 -31.29
CA VAL A 551 -29.90 6.26 -30.33
C VAL A 551 -30.70 5.32 -29.44
N ARG A 552 -31.35 4.29 -30.00
CA ARG A 552 -32.10 3.30 -29.20
C ARG A 552 -31.19 2.55 -28.22
N GLN A 553 -30.02 2.09 -28.68
CA GLN A 553 -29.02 1.42 -27.82
C GLN A 553 -28.54 2.32 -26.68
N LEU A 554 -28.43 3.62 -26.90
CA LEU A 554 -28.03 4.56 -25.85
C LEU A 554 -29.15 4.71 -24.80
N PHE A 555 -30.41 4.84 -25.22
CA PHE A 555 -31.58 4.93 -24.33
C PHE A 555 -31.93 3.61 -23.60
N GLU A 556 -31.36 2.47 -24.00
CA GLU A 556 -31.41 1.23 -23.21
C GLU A 556 -30.58 1.32 -21.93
N GLN A 557 -29.60 2.24 -21.88
CA GLN A 557 -28.64 2.37 -20.78
C GLN A 557 -28.84 3.66 -19.96
N THR A 558 -29.48 4.68 -20.54
CA THR A 558 -29.73 5.96 -19.86
C THR A 558 -31.15 6.46 -20.12
N SER A 559 -31.68 7.21 -19.15
CA SER A 559 -32.99 7.87 -19.26
C SER A 559 -32.95 9.20 -20.02
N ALA A 560 -31.76 9.76 -20.25
CA ALA A 560 -31.62 11.05 -20.91
C ALA A 560 -30.32 11.14 -21.71
N VAL A 561 -30.42 11.72 -22.91
CA VAL A 561 -29.28 11.91 -23.82
C VAL A 561 -29.17 13.39 -24.16
N MET A 562 -27.99 13.94 -23.97
CA MET A 562 -27.65 15.28 -24.44
C MET A 562 -27.04 15.20 -25.82
N ALA A 563 -27.69 15.85 -26.78
CA ALA A 563 -27.16 16.09 -28.10
C ALA A 563 -26.46 17.44 -28.14
N GLU A 564 -25.27 17.50 -28.71
CA GLU A 564 -24.48 18.73 -28.83
C GLU A 564 -23.99 18.93 -30.26
N GLU A 565 -23.70 20.20 -30.57
CA GLU A 565 -22.94 20.59 -31.73
C GLU A 565 -21.55 19.92 -31.75
N VAL A 566 -21.08 19.60 -32.96
CA VAL A 566 -19.75 19.04 -33.17
C VAL A 566 -18.73 20.18 -33.27
N VAL A 567 -17.76 20.18 -32.37
CA VAL A 567 -16.59 21.07 -32.46
C VAL A 567 -15.45 20.31 -33.16
N VAL A 568 -14.92 20.87 -34.24
CA VAL A 568 -13.83 20.27 -35.02
C VAL A 568 -12.48 20.84 -34.57
N ALA A 569 -11.84 20.16 -33.63
CA ALA A 569 -10.53 20.53 -33.07
C ALA A 569 -9.90 19.34 -32.33
N SER A 570 -8.69 19.50 -31.80
CA SER A 570 -8.06 18.53 -30.90
C SER A 570 -8.63 18.66 -29.48
N SER A 571 -8.78 17.53 -28.79
CA SER A 571 -9.35 17.50 -27.44
C SER A 571 -8.26 17.48 -26.38
N TYR A 572 -8.25 18.47 -25.50
CA TYR A 572 -7.30 18.56 -24.40
C TYR A 572 -8.01 18.44 -23.05
N ARG A 573 -7.36 17.80 -22.09
CA ARG A 573 -7.74 17.82 -20.68
C ARG A 573 -6.64 18.52 -19.89
N PHE A 574 -7.00 19.65 -19.30
CA PHE A 574 -6.17 20.38 -18.34
C PHE A 574 -6.45 19.85 -16.95
N LEU A 575 -5.41 19.70 -16.13
CA LEU A 575 -5.52 19.42 -14.71
C LEU A 575 -4.99 20.61 -13.92
N VAL A 576 -5.87 21.24 -13.16
CA VAL A 576 -5.55 22.32 -12.22
C VAL A 576 -5.49 21.76 -10.82
N ILE A 577 -4.39 22.04 -10.10
CA ILE A 577 -4.22 21.75 -8.68
C ILE A 577 -3.63 23.00 -8.04
N ASP A 578 -4.25 23.45 -6.95
CA ASP A 578 -3.83 24.62 -6.18
C ASP A 578 -3.76 25.89 -7.05
N SER A 579 -4.84 26.14 -7.81
CA SER A 579 -4.99 27.29 -8.73
C SER A 579 -3.97 27.35 -9.88
N ARG A 580 -3.22 26.28 -10.14
CA ARG A 580 -2.27 26.21 -11.26
C ARG A 580 -2.51 25.00 -12.14
N VAL A 581 -2.42 25.17 -13.45
CA VAL A 581 -2.39 24.04 -14.39
C VAL A 581 -1.09 23.28 -14.16
N GLN A 582 -1.20 22.04 -13.72
CA GLN A 582 -0.06 21.16 -13.45
C GLN A 582 0.26 20.21 -14.61
N ALA A 583 -0.77 19.85 -15.39
CA ALA A 583 -0.63 18.89 -16.47
C ALA A 583 -1.70 19.11 -17.53
N ILE A 584 -1.36 18.81 -18.78
CA ILE A 584 -2.24 18.90 -19.93
C ILE A 584 -2.02 17.66 -20.78
N VAL A 585 -3.10 16.98 -21.14
CA VAL A 585 -3.03 15.87 -22.09
C VAL A 585 -3.92 16.12 -23.29
N GLU A 586 -3.40 15.85 -24.49
CA GLU A 586 -4.21 15.64 -25.67
C GLU A 586 -4.83 14.24 -25.61
N ARG A 587 -6.13 14.18 -25.87
CA ARG A 587 -6.88 12.95 -26.02
C ARG A 587 -7.09 12.72 -27.50
N ILE A 588 -6.50 11.64 -28.01
CA ILE A 588 -6.61 11.24 -29.41
C ILE A 588 -7.69 10.16 -29.48
N PRO A 589 -8.71 10.28 -30.36
CA PRO A 589 -9.75 9.27 -30.51
C PRO A 589 -9.21 7.86 -30.72
N ALA A 590 -10.03 6.86 -30.37
CA ALA A 590 -9.71 5.45 -30.58
C ALA A 590 -9.25 5.22 -32.03
N ASN A 591 -8.06 4.66 -32.21
CA ASN A 591 -7.41 4.60 -33.52
C ASN A 591 -6.53 3.36 -33.69
N ILE A 592 -6.13 3.08 -34.93
CA ILE A 592 -5.02 2.19 -35.29
C ILE A 592 -4.12 2.90 -36.31
N VAL A 593 -2.85 2.51 -36.37
CA VAL A 593 -1.89 3.02 -37.37
C VAL A 593 -1.41 1.85 -38.20
N GLY A 594 -1.54 1.96 -39.52
CA GLY A 594 -1.09 0.94 -40.45
C GLY A 594 0.42 0.76 -40.45
N ASP A 595 0.87 -0.49 -40.54
CA ASP A 595 2.28 -0.84 -40.77
C ASP A 595 2.53 -1.34 -42.22
N GLY A 596 1.49 -1.36 -43.05
CA GLY A 596 1.53 -1.82 -44.44
C GLY A 596 1.60 -3.34 -44.63
N ARG A 597 1.49 -4.13 -43.56
CA ARG A 597 1.63 -5.60 -43.63
C ARG A 597 0.61 -6.37 -42.79
N SER A 598 0.30 -5.85 -41.61
CA SER A 598 -0.62 -6.48 -40.65
C SER A 598 -2.07 -6.13 -40.99
N THR A 599 -2.97 -7.10 -40.80
CA THR A 599 -4.41 -6.86 -40.91
C THR A 599 -4.91 -5.91 -39.82
N VAL A 600 -6.04 -5.24 -40.05
CA VAL A 600 -6.72 -4.41 -39.03
C VAL A 600 -6.89 -5.18 -37.72
N LYS A 601 -7.33 -6.45 -37.78
CA LYS A 601 -7.45 -7.32 -36.60
C LYS A 601 -6.12 -7.44 -35.85
N THR A 602 -5.04 -7.71 -36.56
CA THR A 602 -3.70 -7.86 -35.96
C THR A 602 -3.22 -6.55 -35.34
N LEU A 603 -3.50 -5.39 -35.96
CA LEU A 603 -3.17 -4.08 -35.41
C LEU A 603 -3.95 -3.78 -34.13
N LEU A 604 -5.24 -4.12 -34.09
CA LEU A 604 -6.08 -4.01 -32.90
C LEU A 604 -5.56 -4.89 -31.77
N ASP A 605 -5.31 -6.17 -32.04
CA ASP A 605 -4.78 -7.13 -31.06
C ASP A 605 -3.43 -6.65 -30.51
N ARG A 606 -2.52 -6.18 -31.38
CA ARG A 606 -1.22 -5.61 -30.98
C ARG A 606 -1.38 -4.35 -30.13
N LYS A 607 -2.32 -3.46 -30.45
CA LYS A 607 -2.58 -2.23 -29.67
C LYS A 607 -3.19 -2.57 -28.30
N ASN A 608 -4.13 -3.50 -28.25
CA ASN A 608 -4.72 -4.00 -27.01
C ASN A 608 -3.75 -4.80 -26.14
N GLY A 609 -2.71 -5.41 -26.71
CA GLY A 609 -1.64 -6.09 -25.99
C GLY A 609 -0.59 -5.17 -25.33
N ARG A 610 -0.75 -3.85 -25.38
CA ARG A 610 0.17 -2.90 -24.73
C ARG A 610 0.04 -2.93 -23.21
N ALA A 611 1.16 -2.77 -22.50
CA ALA A 611 1.25 -2.90 -21.04
C ALA A 611 0.45 -1.87 -20.21
N LEU A 612 -0.12 -0.83 -20.80
CA LEU A 612 -0.98 0.15 -20.10
C LEU A 612 -2.45 0.04 -20.53
N ARG A 613 -2.78 -0.90 -21.41
CA ARG A 613 -4.12 -1.03 -22.00
C ARG A 613 -4.84 -2.28 -21.50
N GLY A 614 -6.08 -2.12 -21.05
CA GLY A 614 -6.88 -3.24 -20.55
C GLY A 614 -8.32 -2.85 -20.25
N THR A 615 -8.91 -3.44 -19.21
CA THR A 615 -10.31 -3.12 -18.84
C THR A 615 -10.44 -1.65 -18.45
N ALA A 616 -11.46 -0.97 -19.00
CA ALA A 616 -11.70 0.45 -18.77
C ALA A 616 -11.74 0.79 -17.26
N PHE A 617 -11.11 1.90 -16.88
CA PHE A 617 -10.99 2.40 -15.50
C PHE A 617 -10.24 1.48 -14.51
N LYS A 618 -9.78 0.30 -14.96
CA LYS A 618 -8.86 -0.58 -14.22
C LYS A 618 -7.44 -0.52 -14.75
N TRP A 619 -7.28 -0.09 -16.00
CA TRP A 619 -6.00 0.17 -16.64
C TRP A 619 -5.93 1.65 -17.03
N PRO A 620 -4.72 2.25 -17.10
CA PRO A 620 -4.58 3.64 -17.48
C PRO A 620 -5.20 3.98 -18.83
N GLN A 621 -5.22 3.00 -19.75
CA GLN A 621 -5.87 3.11 -21.05
C GLN A 621 -6.86 1.97 -21.25
N SER A 622 -7.99 2.28 -21.86
CA SER A 622 -9.04 1.29 -22.13
C SER A 622 -8.74 0.50 -23.40
N ALA A 623 -9.01 -0.80 -23.40
CA ALA A 623 -8.96 -1.64 -24.58
C ALA A 623 -9.92 -1.11 -25.65
N LEU A 624 -9.48 -1.18 -26.91
CA LEU A 624 -10.33 -0.93 -28.06
C LEU A 624 -11.37 -2.06 -28.16
N GLN A 625 -12.64 -1.68 -28.25
CA GLN A 625 -13.76 -2.61 -28.43
C GLN A 625 -14.30 -2.48 -29.86
N LEU A 626 -14.72 -3.60 -30.46
CA LEU A 626 -15.30 -3.62 -31.81
C LEU A 626 -16.84 -3.67 -31.74
N GLY A 627 -17.44 -2.56 -31.33
CA GLY A 627 -18.88 -2.37 -31.30
C GLY A 627 -19.45 -1.85 -32.63
N THR A 628 -20.70 -1.37 -32.57
CA THR A 628 -21.41 -0.83 -33.74
C THR A 628 -20.70 0.38 -34.35
N ILE A 629 -20.21 1.30 -33.52
CA ILE A 629 -19.57 2.54 -33.99
C ILE A 629 -18.22 2.26 -34.65
N GLU A 630 -17.40 1.41 -34.06
CA GLU A 630 -16.06 1.09 -34.59
C GLU A 630 -16.14 0.34 -35.91
N ARG A 631 -17.12 -0.56 -36.06
CA ARG A 631 -17.38 -1.26 -37.32
C ARG A 631 -17.85 -0.30 -38.40
N TYR A 632 -18.82 0.55 -38.09
CA TYR A 632 -19.26 1.61 -39.01
C TYR A 632 -18.10 2.48 -39.48
N ARG A 633 -17.18 2.85 -38.57
CA ARG A 633 -16.00 3.63 -38.94
C ARG A 633 -15.07 2.88 -39.88
N LEU A 634 -14.76 1.61 -39.62
CA LEU A 634 -13.97 0.80 -40.55
C LEU A 634 -14.64 0.71 -41.94
N ASP A 635 -15.95 0.47 -41.96
CA ASP A 635 -16.73 0.39 -43.21
C ASP A 635 -16.70 1.71 -43.99
N SER A 636 -16.73 2.86 -43.30
CA SER A 636 -16.62 4.18 -43.94
C SER A 636 -15.26 4.45 -44.59
N TYR A 637 -14.21 3.73 -44.19
CA TYR A 637 -12.90 3.71 -44.85
C TYR A 637 -12.77 2.57 -45.88
N HIS A 638 -13.84 1.80 -46.14
CA HIS A 638 -13.84 0.57 -46.93
C HIS A 638 -12.84 -0.48 -46.40
N LEU A 639 -12.69 -0.55 -45.08
CA LEU A 639 -11.80 -1.49 -44.40
C LEU A 639 -12.61 -2.59 -43.71
N THR A 640 -12.10 -3.81 -43.80
CA THR A 640 -12.55 -4.97 -43.01
C THR A 640 -11.48 -5.33 -41.99
N LEU A 641 -11.78 -6.29 -41.11
CA LEU A 641 -10.79 -6.81 -40.15
C LEU A 641 -9.57 -7.47 -40.82
N ASP A 642 -9.72 -7.92 -42.07
CA ASP A 642 -8.66 -8.55 -42.87
C ASP A 642 -7.93 -7.56 -43.79
N SER A 643 -8.42 -6.33 -43.90
CA SER A 643 -7.76 -5.28 -44.69
C SER A 643 -6.40 -4.92 -44.10
N VAL A 644 -5.45 -4.58 -44.96
CA VAL A 644 -4.12 -4.07 -44.58
C VAL A 644 -4.09 -2.57 -44.81
N VAL A 645 -3.83 -1.82 -43.74
CA VAL A 645 -3.73 -0.35 -43.80
C VAL A 645 -2.32 0.06 -44.19
N SER A 646 -2.20 0.99 -45.13
CA SER A 646 -0.92 1.56 -45.59
C SER A 646 -0.07 2.07 -44.43
N ARG A 647 1.26 1.94 -44.58
CA ARG A 647 2.22 2.32 -43.54
C ARG A 647 2.07 3.81 -43.17
N GLY A 648 1.91 4.09 -41.88
CA GLY A 648 1.80 5.45 -41.35
C GLY A 648 0.40 6.06 -41.44
N THR A 649 -0.55 5.41 -42.14
CA THR A 649 -1.94 5.88 -42.19
C THR A 649 -2.64 5.58 -40.86
N GLN A 650 -3.12 6.64 -40.19
CA GLN A 650 -3.95 6.51 -39.00
C GLN A 650 -5.42 6.37 -39.39
N ILE A 651 -6.10 5.39 -38.82
CA ILE A 651 -7.52 5.16 -38.97
C ILE A 651 -8.19 5.41 -37.62
N LEU A 652 -9.11 6.37 -37.58
CA LEU A 652 -9.91 6.67 -36.40
C LEU A 652 -11.12 5.74 -36.36
N LEU A 653 -11.16 4.88 -35.34
CA LEU A 653 -12.27 3.95 -35.07
C LEU A 653 -13.45 4.65 -34.39
N ARG A 654 -13.21 5.83 -33.81
CA ARG A 654 -14.22 6.70 -33.22
C ARG A 654 -13.83 8.15 -33.46
N GLU A 655 -14.80 9.06 -33.33
CA GLU A 655 -14.56 10.51 -33.42
C GLU A 655 -14.51 11.18 -32.04
N ASP A 656 -14.96 10.49 -30.99
CA ASP A 656 -14.83 10.95 -29.61
C ASP A 656 -13.49 10.51 -28.99
N ALA A 657 -12.87 11.40 -28.23
CA ALA A 657 -11.63 11.16 -27.52
C ALA A 657 -11.85 10.76 -26.05
N THR A 658 -12.86 9.93 -25.78
CA THR A 658 -13.21 9.52 -24.41
C THR A 658 -12.30 8.38 -23.93
N PHE A 659 -11.72 8.52 -22.73
CA PHE A 659 -10.82 7.49 -22.17
C PHE A 659 -11.45 6.10 -22.08
N GLY A 660 -12.72 6.01 -21.67
CA GLY A 660 -13.47 4.76 -21.57
C GLY A 660 -13.65 4.03 -22.90
N ASN A 661 -13.59 4.76 -24.02
CA ASN A 661 -13.76 4.25 -25.38
C ASN A 661 -12.42 3.91 -26.06
N GLY A 662 -11.31 3.93 -25.32
CA GLY A 662 -9.99 3.52 -25.81
C GLY A 662 -9.21 4.62 -26.51
N ALA A 663 -9.50 5.90 -26.23
CA ALA A 663 -8.67 7.02 -26.62
C ALA A 663 -7.21 6.85 -26.16
N ASP A 664 -6.28 7.36 -26.97
CA ASP A 664 -4.87 7.49 -26.60
C ASP A 664 -4.65 8.85 -25.91
N VAL A 665 -3.57 8.94 -25.14
CA VAL A 665 -3.25 10.11 -24.33
C VAL A 665 -1.83 10.55 -24.64
N LEU A 666 -1.64 11.79 -25.04
CA LEU A 666 -0.34 12.41 -25.28
C LEU A 666 -0.17 13.55 -24.27
N ASP A 667 0.95 13.58 -23.55
CA ASP A 667 1.30 14.74 -22.73
C ASP A 667 1.57 15.95 -23.62
N ALA A 668 0.89 17.06 -23.34
CA ALA A 668 0.99 18.33 -24.08
C ALA A 668 1.31 19.49 -23.11
N THR A 669 1.75 19.18 -21.90
CA THR A 669 1.97 20.16 -20.81
C THR A 669 2.97 21.25 -21.21
N ALA A 670 4.08 20.86 -21.86
CA ALA A 670 5.13 21.81 -22.27
C ALA A 670 4.84 22.53 -23.60
N ASP A 671 3.95 21.98 -24.42
CA ASP A 671 3.67 22.48 -25.78
C ASP A 671 2.51 23.48 -25.83
N MET A 672 1.65 23.50 -24.82
CA MET A 672 0.46 24.35 -24.80
C MET A 672 0.83 25.82 -24.68
N HIS A 673 0.28 26.65 -25.57
CA HIS A 673 0.45 28.10 -25.49
C HIS A 673 -0.08 28.67 -24.17
N GLN A 674 0.67 29.60 -23.57
CA GLN A 674 0.42 30.11 -22.21
C GLN A 674 -0.96 30.80 -22.07
N SER A 675 -1.50 31.37 -23.15
CA SER A 675 -2.83 32.03 -23.08
C SER A 675 -3.96 31.05 -22.79
N TYR A 676 -3.88 29.79 -23.25
CA TYR A 676 -4.85 28.76 -22.85
C TYR A 676 -4.70 28.37 -21.38
N VAL A 677 -3.45 28.25 -20.91
CA VAL A 677 -3.15 27.97 -19.50
C VAL A 677 -3.76 29.04 -18.60
N GLN A 678 -3.49 30.31 -18.91
CA GLN A 678 -4.03 31.45 -18.16
C GLN A 678 -5.57 31.51 -18.19
N ALA A 679 -6.18 31.22 -19.34
CA ALA A 679 -7.65 31.20 -19.47
C ALA A 679 -8.28 30.11 -18.59
N VAL A 680 -7.69 28.91 -18.58
CA VAL A 680 -8.15 27.80 -17.73
C VAL A 680 -7.93 28.10 -16.24
N GLU A 681 -6.75 28.60 -15.86
CA GLU A 681 -6.46 28.99 -14.48
C GLU A 681 -7.42 30.07 -13.98
N LYS A 682 -7.70 31.08 -14.81
CA LYS A 682 -8.67 32.13 -14.50
C LYS A 682 -10.07 31.56 -14.27
N LEU A 683 -10.56 30.73 -15.21
CA LEU A 683 -11.88 30.11 -15.09
C LEU A 683 -12.02 29.28 -13.80
N VAL A 684 -11.00 28.48 -13.48
CA VAL A 684 -10.98 27.63 -12.28
C VAL A 684 -10.92 28.46 -11.00
N ALA A 685 -10.16 29.56 -11.01
CA ALA A 685 -10.09 30.52 -9.90
C ALA A 685 -11.41 31.26 -9.68
N ASP A 686 -12.08 31.69 -10.76
CA ASP A 686 -13.40 32.35 -10.72
C ASP A 686 -14.48 31.42 -10.12
N LEU A 687 -14.37 30.11 -10.40
CA LEU A 687 -15.24 29.07 -9.82
C LEU A 687 -14.83 28.63 -8.40
N HIS A 688 -13.75 29.18 -7.85
CA HIS A 688 -13.21 28.84 -6.54
C HIS A 688 -12.92 27.33 -6.37
N LEU A 689 -12.42 26.69 -7.44
CA LEU A 689 -12.00 25.29 -7.41
C LEU A 689 -10.48 25.21 -7.20
N ALA A 690 -10.05 24.42 -6.22
CA ALA A 690 -8.64 24.12 -5.98
C ALA A 690 -8.15 22.96 -6.85
N VAL A 691 -9.03 22.00 -7.16
CA VAL A 691 -8.70 20.82 -7.99
C VAL A 691 -9.74 20.69 -9.09
N ALA A 692 -9.33 20.75 -10.35
CA ALA A 692 -10.26 20.68 -11.47
C ALA A 692 -9.66 20.01 -12.71
N GLY A 693 -10.47 19.23 -13.41
CA GLY A 693 -10.19 18.78 -14.77
C GLY A 693 -11.04 19.55 -15.76
N VAL A 694 -10.43 20.23 -16.72
CA VAL A 694 -11.14 21.05 -17.71
C VAL A 694 -10.90 20.48 -19.10
N ASP A 695 -11.98 20.14 -19.80
CA ASP A 695 -11.94 19.60 -21.15
C ASP A 695 -12.16 20.72 -22.17
N VAL A 696 -11.16 20.97 -23.01
CA VAL A 696 -11.18 22.07 -23.99
C VAL A 696 -10.85 21.54 -25.37
N MET A 697 -11.60 21.99 -26.37
CA MET A 697 -11.32 21.77 -27.79
C MET A 697 -10.49 22.94 -28.31
N ILE A 698 -9.29 22.66 -28.80
CA ILE A 698 -8.32 23.66 -29.26
C ILE A 698 -7.85 23.28 -30.68
N PRO A 699 -8.08 24.10 -31.71
CA PRO A 699 -7.67 23.78 -33.08
C PRO A 699 -6.16 23.76 -33.28
N ASN A 700 -5.44 24.65 -32.61
CA ASN A 700 -3.99 24.76 -32.67
C ASN A 700 -3.43 25.20 -31.31
N LEU A 701 -2.79 24.26 -30.61
CA LEU A 701 -2.20 24.51 -29.28
C LEU A 701 -1.07 25.54 -29.28
N TYR A 702 -0.44 25.82 -30.43
CA TYR A 702 0.65 26.80 -30.56
C TYR A 702 0.17 28.21 -30.89
N ALA A 703 -1.08 28.36 -31.35
CA ALA A 703 -1.64 29.67 -31.65
C ALA A 703 -2.17 30.33 -30.39
N GLU A 704 -1.92 31.62 -30.22
CA GLU A 704 -2.42 32.39 -29.09
C GLU A 704 -3.96 32.45 -29.10
N LEU A 705 -4.58 32.08 -27.98
CA LEU A 705 -5.97 32.42 -27.68
C LEU A 705 -6.12 33.94 -27.51
N VAL A 706 -6.80 34.58 -28.46
CA VAL A 706 -7.10 36.02 -28.45
C VAL A 706 -8.60 36.27 -28.29
N PRO A 707 -9.03 37.37 -27.64
CA PRO A 707 -10.45 37.68 -27.44
C PRO A 707 -11.28 37.78 -28.72
N GLU A 708 -10.66 38.13 -29.85
CA GLU A 708 -11.28 38.23 -31.16
C GLU A 708 -11.61 36.85 -31.77
N HIS A 709 -10.97 35.79 -31.28
CA HIS A 709 -11.13 34.41 -31.74
C HIS A 709 -11.45 33.46 -30.58
N PRO A 710 -12.57 33.68 -29.86
CA PRO A 710 -12.95 32.82 -28.73
C PRO A 710 -13.20 31.37 -29.15
N GLU A 711 -13.56 31.11 -30.41
CA GLU A 711 -13.74 29.78 -30.99
C GLU A 711 -12.47 28.89 -30.94
N MET A 712 -11.30 29.49 -30.68
CA MET A 712 -10.04 28.76 -30.48
C MET A 712 -10.02 27.95 -29.18
N ALA A 713 -10.94 28.19 -28.24
CA ALA A 713 -11.06 27.44 -27.00
C ALA A 713 -12.53 27.18 -26.65
N VAL A 714 -13.02 25.99 -27.01
CA VAL A 714 -14.40 25.58 -26.70
C VAL A 714 -14.41 24.57 -25.55
N TYR A 715 -15.07 24.91 -24.44
CA TYR A 715 -15.07 24.15 -23.21
C TYR A 715 -16.16 23.07 -23.25
N LEU A 716 -15.76 21.80 -23.24
CA LEU A 716 -16.66 20.65 -23.31
C LEU A 716 -17.24 20.25 -21.95
N GLY A 717 -16.53 20.57 -20.86
CA GLY A 717 -16.91 20.23 -19.50
C GLY A 717 -15.82 20.53 -18.49
N ILE A 718 -16.22 20.51 -17.21
CA ILE A 718 -15.35 20.72 -16.07
C ILE A 718 -15.71 19.72 -14.96
N HIS A 719 -14.71 19.21 -14.24
CA HIS A 719 -14.87 18.20 -13.20
C HIS A 719 -14.12 18.59 -11.94
N ALA A 720 -14.80 18.64 -10.79
CA ALA A 720 -14.19 18.95 -9.48
C ALA A 720 -13.46 17.76 -8.82
N ALA A 721 -13.55 16.56 -9.38
CA ALA A 721 -12.83 15.36 -8.94
C ALA A 721 -12.30 14.60 -10.17
N PRO A 722 -11.33 15.17 -10.91
CA PRO A 722 -10.84 14.58 -12.15
C PRO A 722 -9.98 13.35 -11.90
N TYR A 723 -10.03 12.38 -12.81
CA TYR A 723 -9.06 11.30 -12.80
C TYR A 723 -7.63 11.81 -13.04
N LEU A 724 -6.70 11.39 -12.20
CA LEU A 724 -5.29 11.80 -12.26
C LEU A 724 -4.46 10.91 -13.19
N TYR A 725 -4.84 9.63 -13.29
CA TYR A 725 -4.06 8.61 -14.00
C TYR A 725 -3.79 8.91 -15.49
N PRO A 726 -4.62 9.64 -16.26
CA PRO A 726 -4.27 9.99 -17.64
C PRO A 726 -3.00 10.85 -17.74
N HIS A 727 -2.75 11.69 -16.74
CA HIS A 727 -1.56 12.54 -16.66
C HIS A 727 -0.34 11.80 -16.09
N LEU A 728 -0.57 10.76 -15.28
CA LEU A 728 0.48 9.93 -14.68
C LEU A 728 0.99 8.85 -15.65
N PHE A 729 0.17 8.42 -16.61
CA PHE A 729 0.48 7.33 -17.53
C PHE A 729 0.08 7.67 -18.97
N PRO A 730 0.61 8.76 -19.55
CA PRO A 730 0.35 9.07 -20.95
C PRO A 730 0.93 7.96 -21.84
N MET A 731 0.32 7.74 -23.02
CA MET A 731 0.86 6.82 -24.02
C MET A 731 2.15 7.38 -24.64
N PHE A 732 2.20 8.70 -24.81
CA PHE A 732 3.30 9.43 -25.42
C PHE A 732 3.63 10.68 -24.59
N GLY A 733 4.90 11.05 -24.54
CA GLY A 733 5.38 12.19 -23.75
C GLY A 733 5.71 11.81 -22.30
N THR A 734 5.71 12.80 -21.41
CA THR A 734 6.27 12.66 -20.05
C THR A 734 5.15 12.49 -19.02
N ALA A 735 5.30 11.53 -18.10
CA ALA A 735 4.40 11.39 -16.97
C ALA A 735 4.53 12.60 -16.02
N GLN A 736 3.39 13.19 -15.65
CA GLN A 736 3.36 14.38 -14.80
C GLN A 736 3.12 13.98 -13.32
N PRO A 737 3.84 14.55 -12.33
CA PRO A 737 3.84 14.11 -10.93
C PRO A 737 2.61 14.58 -10.12
N VAL A 738 1.43 14.55 -10.74
CA VAL A 738 0.21 15.22 -10.26
C VAL A 738 -0.37 14.65 -8.96
N ALA A 739 -0.14 13.36 -8.67
CA ALA A 739 -0.55 12.76 -7.41
C ALA A 739 0.25 13.35 -6.22
N GLY A 740 1.54 13.63 -6.42
CA GLY A 740 2.38 14.28 -5.42
C GLY A 740 1.97 15.73 -5.20
N GLN A 741 1.71 16.46 -6.29
CA GLN A 741 1.23 17.85 -6.23
C GLN A 741 -0.13 17.97 -5.53
N LEU A 742 -1.05 17.03 -5.76
CA LEU A 742 -2.31 16.98 -5.02
C LEU A 742 -2.08 16.74 -3.53
N LEU A 743 -1.19 15.81 -3.17
CA LEU A 743 -0.85 15.56 -1.78
C LEU A 743 -0.25 16.81 -1.11
N ASP A 744 0.60 17.55 -1.80
CA ASP A 744 1.18 18.80 -1.31
C ASP A 744 0.10 19.88 -1.12
N ALA A 745 -0.86 20.00 -2.05
CA ALA A 745 -2.00 20.91 -1.91
C ALA A 745 -2.89 20.57 -0.69
N LEU A 746 -3.07 19.29 -0.37
CA LEU A 746 -3.85 18.84 0.80
C LEU A 746 -3.20 19.22 2.13
N PHE A 747 -1.87 19.38 2.17
CA PHE A 747 -1.09 19.64 3.38
C PHE A 747 -0.20 20.90 3.29
N LYS A 748 -0.58 21.89 2.46
CA LYS A 748 0.17 23.12 2.10
C LYS A 748 0.71 24.00 3.25
N ASN A 749 0.41 23.69 4.52
CA ASN A 749 0.78 24.48 5.70
C ASN A 749 1.61 23.70 6.75
N GLU A 750 2.27 22.58 6.39
CA GLU A 750 2.97 21.72 7.35
C GLU A 750 4.49 21.58 7.18
N ASP A 751 5.07 22.14 6.12
CA ASP A 751 6.54 22.22 5.96
C ASP A 751 7.05 23.55 6.51
#